data_AF-A0AAD7WGG4-F1
#
_entry.id   AF-A0AAD7WGG4-F1
#
_cell.length_a   1.000
_cell.length_b   1.000
_cell.length_c   1.000
_cell.angle_alpha   90.00
_cell.angle_beta   90.00
_cell.angle_gamma   90.00
#
_symmetry.space_group_name_H-M   'P 1'
#
loop_
_entity.id
_entity.type
_entity.pdbx_description
1 polymer ?
#
loop_
_entity_poly.entity_id
_entity_poly.type
_entity_poly.pdbx_seq_one_letter_code
_entity_poly.pdbx_strand_id
1 'polypeptide(L)'
;MEDGKPVGPVGVERSLQFSTDGALTLTYKGDLDEHTGTRNTFIISLMCDQDENPGKLRFIREEMSTSTQVTHDVFFEFKTALACTPAPVDCEVTDSHGNKYDLSDLSRDNDPWVAIDTSDLAKTRNFYINVCKPLPRVLGCPGGALGTCAKIDGKGVNLGYVQSSPQAGEDGSISIVYLNGDVCGHGRYSTRIIFQCDDSPGSPMFDQQNGCEYIFTWRTSEACPIHRVQGDNCKVQDPRSGYVFDMTSLSGTDYEVANGKYQYHFAVCGPLKKEICTIKDAGSDTVSSCQVEGSSHKIAGLTTQSLTYDDGLIMINYTRGETCHKIYERSTAILFTCDHSKSPGEPQFIKETTDCTYLFEWNTQLACLPFKRTSCTFNDEKGNSYDLSPLSLPRSNWAVDSQTGNHEQRYYINVCKSLVPQSGSWKCPSASASCLKNGEQYVSLGEAESAPQLERDVLVLRYTHGDRCPDGQRNRTTIVRFKCDEDKVKSRPTLITAIEDCVYTFMWLTAFACPLKSSKHGDCKVTNPVTGHLFDLNSLKRENGYTVYDTVDTRKMFRLNICSEVTHVGCEKGAGVCIKDRQTALSGGTFSQTLSYRDQVVQLTYENGFVCKSQAMAMAGDGPVLVDTDEEKCIHFFSWHTPLVCEQQVKCSISNGTSIIDLTSLVHKTGYYTATDEDVDLDHSPDFYINICQPLNPIPGVACPPGTAVCMDPEDGPPVDIGRITFPPQINNAIDEVVHRLQQHH
;
A
#
# COMPACT_ATOMS: atom_id res chain seq x y z
N MET A 1 4.92 42.34 -39.99
CA MET A 1 5.49 41.87 -41.27
C MET A 1 5.57 43.06 -42.19
N GLU A 2 6.73 43.29 -42.81
CA GLU A 2 6.84 44.10 -44.03
C GLU A 2 7.07 43.14 -45.19
N ASP A 3 6.36 43.35 -46.31
CA ASP A 3 6.46 42.51 -47.52
C ASP A 3 6.32 40.99 -47.31
N GLY A 4 5.46 40.58 -46.36
CA GLY A 4 5.19 39.16 -46.09
C GLY A 4 6.36 38.40 -45.46
N LYS A 5 7.42 39.09 -45.02
CA LYS A 5 8.51 38.51 -44.23
C LYS A 5 8.42 38.93 -42.75
N PRO A 6 8.69 38.03 -41.81
CA PRO A 6 8.73 38.36 -40.39
C PRO A 6 9.89 39.33 -40.12
N VAL A 7 9.59 40.45 -39.46
CA VAL A 7 10.59 41.44 -39.03
C VAL A 7 11.07 40.99 -37.65
N GLY A 8 12.37 40.69 -37.51
CA GLY A 8 12.98 40.31 -36.23
C GLY A 8 12.61 38.92 -35.70
N PRO A 9 13.04 37.81 -36.33
CA PRO A 9 12.77 36.47 -35.83
C PRO A 9 13.43 36.25 -34.47
N VAL A 10 12.68 35.64 -33.54
CA VAL A 10 13.16 35.26 -32.21
C VAL A 10 13.17 33.75 -32.03
N GLY A 11 14.09 33.25 -31.19
CA GLY A 11 14.17 31.84 -30.83
C GLY A 11 15.46 31.12 -31.21
N VAL A 12 16.52 31.89 -31.45
CA VAL A 12 17.91 31.43 -31.60
C VAL A 12 18.44 30.91 -30.27
N GLU A 13 18.10 31.61 -29.18
CA GLU A 13 18.39 31.20 -27.81
C GLU A 13 17.06 31.08 -27.04
N ARG A 14 16.90 29.98 -26.29
CA ARG A 14 15.68 29.68 -25.53
C ARG A 14 16.05 29.32 -24.11
N SER A 15 15.41 29.95 -23.13
CA SER A 15 15.60 29.63 -21.71
C SER A 15 14.26 29.60 -20.98
N LEU A 16 14.08 28.59 -20.13
CA LEU A 16 12.95 28.49 -19.21
C LEU A 16 13.48 28.66 -17.78
N GLN A 17 12.88 29.56 -17.01
CA GLN A 17 13.27 29.85 -15.63
C GLN A 17 12.06 29.68 -14.71
N PHE A 18 12.28 29.09 -13.53
CA PHE A 18 11.29 29.00 -12.46
C PHE A 18 11.83 29.78 -11.26
N SER A 19 11.10 30.80 -10.84
CA SER A 19 11.48 31.65 -9.72
C SER A 19 10.96 31.11 -8.38
N THR A 20 11.58 31.54 -7.28
CA THR A 20 11.25 31.08 -5.92
C THR A 20 9.87 31.52 -5.44
N ASP A 21 9.27 32.52 -6.08
CA ASP A 21 7.88 32.96 -5.90
C ASP A 21 6.88 32.19 -6.78
N GLY A 22 7.32 31.15 -7.49
CA GLY A 22 6.47 30.23 -8.23
C GLY A 22 6.14 30.65 -9.66
N ALA A 23 6.80 31.67 -10.22
CA ALA A 23 6.57 32.11 -11.59
C ALA A 23 7.45 31.35 -12.60
N LEU A 24 6.83 30.87 -13.67
CA LEU A 24 7.51 30.15 -14.75
C LEU A 24 7.63 31.10 -15.96
N THR A 25 8.85 31.41 -16.40
CA THR A 25 9.11 32.38 -17.47
C THR A 25 9.90 31.75 -18.61
N LEU A 26 9.37 31.82 -19.82
CA LEU A 26 10.01 31.35 -21.04
C LEU A 26 10.51 32.54 -21.87
N THR A 27 11.81 32.57 -22.15
CA THR A 27 12.45 33.66 -22.90
C THR A 27 12.99 33.15 -24.23
N TYR A 28 12.58 33.79 -25.31
CA TYR A 28 13.12 33.62 -26.66
C TYR A 28 13.92 34.86 -27.02
N LYS A 29 15.20 34.69 -27.36
CA LYS A 29 16.01 35.79 -27.86
C LYS A 29 16.28 35.60 -29.36
N GLY A 30 16.19 36.68 -30.12
CA GLY A 30 16.60 36.74 -31.52
C GLY A 30 18.11 36.99 -31.68
N ASP A 31 18.55 37.05 -32.92
CA ASP A 31 19.90 37.50 -33.25
C ASP A 31 20.08 38.99 -32.93
N LEU A 32 21.32 39.37 -32.61
CA LEU A 32 21.70 40.77 -32.45
C LEU A 32 21.89 41.37 -33.85
N ASP A 33 21.16 42.43 -34.16
CA ASP A 33 21.42 43.21 -35.37
C ASP A 33 22.68 44.06 -35.16
N GLU A 34 23.76 43.69 -35.87
CA GLU A 34 25.06 44.36 -35.77
C GLU A 34 25.03 45.85 -36.21
N HIS A 35 24.10 46.25 -37.08
CA HIS A 35 24.03 47.62 -37.60
C HIS A 35 23.32 48.58 -36.64
N THR A 36 22.30 48.09 -35.93
CA THR A 36 21.50 48.90 -35.01
C THR A 36 21.83 48.64 -33.54
N GLY A 37 22.58 47.58 -33.25
CA GLY A 37 22.86 47.11 -31.89
C GLY A 37 21.60 46.64 -31.17
N THR A 38 20.55 46.27 -31.91
CA THR A 38 19.25 45.90 -31.36
C THR A 38 19.06 44.38 -31.29
N ARG A 39 18.47 43.89 -30.20
CA ARG A 39 18.08 42.48 -30.05
C ARG A 39 16.61 42.37 -29.67
N ASN A 40 15.86 41.55 -30.40
CA ASN A 40 14.46 41.27 -30.04
C ASN A 40 14.40 40.12 -29.04
N THR A 41 13.66 40.32 -27.96
CA THR A 41 13.40 39.32 -26.93
C THR A 41 11.92 39.14 -26.72
N PHE A 42 11.44 37.91 -26.66
CA PHE A 42 10.06 37.58 -26.37
C PHE A 42 10.03 36.82 -25.04
N ILE A 43 9.34 37.38 -24.06
CA ILE A 43 9.26 36.87 -22.70
C ILE A 43 7.81 36.44 -22.46
N ILE A 44 7.60 35.16 -22.18
CA ILE A 44 6.29 34.58 -21.92
C ILE A 44 6.24 34.17 -20.45
N SER A 45 5.40 34.85 -19.67
CA SER A 45 5.08 34.45 -18.31
C SER A 45 3.95 33.42 -18.33
N LEU A 46 4.24 32.23 -17.81
CA LEU A 46 3.31 31.10 -17.74
C LEU A 46 2.57 31.18 -16.40
N MET A 47 1.25 31.34 -16.45
CA MET A 47 0.41 31.48 -15.27
C MET A 47 -0.57 30.33 -15.13
N CYS A 48 -0.74 29.85 -13.90
CA CYS A 48 -1.74 28.84 -13.57
C CYS A 48 -3.15 29.40 -13.76
N ASP A 49 -3.93 28.75 -14.61
CA ASP A 49 -5.37 28.95 -14.76
C ASP A 49 -6.00 27.60 -15.09
N GLN A 50 -6.78 27.04 -14.16
CA GLN A 50 -7.32 25.68 -14.28
C GLN A 50 -8.42 25.57 -15.35
N ASP A 51 -9.05 26.69 -15.71
CA ASP A 51 -10.17 26.74 -16.66
C ASP A 51 -9.70 26.89 -18.13
N GLU A 52 -8.42 27.19 -18.36
CA GLU A 52 -7.83 27.47 -19.67
C GLU A 52 -6.95 26.30 -20.17
N ASN A 53 -7.51 25.44 -21.02
CA ASN A 53 -6.82 24.30 -21.65
C ASN A 53 -7.17 24.20 -23.16
N PRO A 54 -6.21 24.28 -24.11
CA PRO A 54 -4.74 24.22 -23.95
C PRO A 54 -4.06 25.56 -23.58
N GLY A 55 -4.83 26.59 -23.23
CA GLY A 55 -4.34 27.90 -22.81
C GLY A 55 -4.37 28.96 -23.91
N LYS A 56 -4.36 30.24 -23.51
CA LYS A 56 -4.41 31.39 -24.43
C LYS A 56 -3.24 32.34 -24.19
N LEU A 57 -2.54 32.68 -25.28
CA LEU A 57 -1.48 33.68 -25.26
C LEU A 57 -2.08 35.08 -25.34
N ARG A 58 -1.70 35.94 -24.40
CA ARG A 58 -2.13 37.33 -24.30
C ARG A 58 -0.91 38.23 -24.34
N PHE A 59 -0.94 39.22 -25.21
CA PHE A 59 0.06 40.29 -25.21
C PHE A 59 -0.15 41.18 -23.99
N ILE A 60 0.92 41.48 -23.25
CA ILE A 60 0.88 42.35 -22.08
C ILE A 60 1.41 43.73 -22.46
N ARG A 61 2.67 43.80 -22.88
CA ARG A 61 3.36 45.06 -23.20
C ARG A 61 4.64 44.81 -23.98
N GLU A 62 5.20 45.89 -24.50
CA GLU A 62 6.46 45.91 -25.21
C GLU A 62 7.30 47.06 -24.65
N GLU A 63 8.58 46.82 -24.41
CA GLU A 63 9.51 47.77 -23.80
C GLU A 63 10.81 47.83 -24.61
N MET A 64 11.42 49.02 -24.67
CA MET A 64 12.79 49.18 -25.13
C MET A 64 13.67 49.48 -23.93
N SER A 65 14.59 48.57 -23.62
CA SER A 65 15.57 48.77 -22.55
C SER A 65 16.92 49.17 -23.13
N THR A 66 17.58 50.12 -22.47
CA THR A 66 18.89 50.65 -22.87
C THR A 66 19.87 50.48 -21.71
N SER A 67 20.43 49.27 -21.59
CA SER A 67 21.45 48.99 -20.57
C SER A 67 22.86 48.99 -21.17
N THR A 68 23.10 48.20 -22.22
CA THR A 68 24.39 48.09 -22.95
C THR A 68 24.23 47.86 -24.46
N GLN A 69 23.13 47.20 -24.85
CA GLN A 69 22.59 47.07 -26.21
C GLN A 69 21.12 47.49 -26.14
N VAL A 70 20.52 47.87 -27.28
CA VAL A 70 19.09 48.20 -27.31
C VAL A 70 18.31 46.89 -27.36
N THR A 71 17.66 46.49 -26.26
CA THR A 71 16.79 45.31 -26.29
C THR A 71 15.36 45.73 -26.50
N HIS A 72 14.69 45.04 -27.42
CA HIS A 72 13.28 45.20 -27.69
C HIS A 72 12.56 43.99 -27.09
N ASP A 73 11.99 44.20 -25.91
CA ASP A 73 11.45 43.14 -25.06
C ASP A 73 9.91 43.13 -25.16
N VAL A 74 9.37 42.04 -25.69
CA VAL A 74 7.93 41.83 -25.87
C VAL A 74 7.44 40.84 -24.83
N PHE A 75 6.52 41.28 -23.96
CA PHE A 75 6.00 40.49 -22.86
C PHE A 75 4.63 39.90 -23.19
N PHE A 76 4.52 38.59 -23.02
CA PHE A 76 3.28 37.83 -23.12
C PHE A 76 2.95 37.14 -21.81
N GLU A 77 1.66 36.96 -21.59
CA GLU A 77 1.09 36.12 -20.54
C GLU A 77 0.48 34.89 -21.23
N PHE A 78 0.80 33.70 -20.77
CA PHE A 78 0.19 32.45 -21.23
C PHE A 78 -0.45 31.77 -20.03
N LYS A 79 -1.78 31.89 -19.95
CA LYS A 79 -2.57 31.22 -18.92
C LYS A 79 -2.83 29.79 -19.36
N THR A 80 -2.47 28.83 -18.53
CA THR A 80 -2.65 27.40 -18.81
C THR A 80 -2.74 26.58 -17.54
N ALA A 81 -3.56 25.54 -17.55
CA ALA A 81 -3.64 24.55 -16.48
C ALA A 81 -2.30 23.81 -16.26
N LEU A 82 -1.42 23.76 -17.27
CA LEU A 82 -0.09 23.12 -17.16
C LEU A 82 0.90 23.88 -16.29
N ALA A 83 0.64 25.17 -16.03
CA ALA A 83 1.45 25.99 -15.12
C ALA A 83 0.97 25.87 -13.66
N CYS A 84 -0.12 25.15 -13.40
CA CYS A 84 -0.60 24.89 -12.06
C CYS A 84 0.24 23.81 -11.38
N THR A 85 0.74 24.11 -10.18
CA THR A 85 1.19 23.07 -9.27
C THR A 85 -0.03 22.21 -8.91
N PRO A 86 0.03 20.88 -9.07
CA PRO A 86 -1.08 20.02 -8.66
C PRO A 86 -1.38 20.26 -7.18
N ALA A 87 -2.66 20.35 -6.84
CA ALA A 87 -3.06 20.38 -5.44
C ALA A 87 -2.54 19.11 -4.75
N PRO A 88 -2.03 19.19 -3.51
CA PRO A 88 -1.70 18.00 -2.73
C PRO A 88 -2.94 17.11 -2.68
N VAL A 89 -2.82 15.87 -3.16
CA VAL A 89 -3.88 14.88 -3.03
C VAL A 89 -3.69 14.21 -1.69
N ASP A 90 -4.73 14.28 -0.86
CA ASP A 90 -4.77 13.51 0.37
C ASP A 90 -4.81 12.02 0.02
N CYS A 91 -3.85 11.27 0.56
CA CYS A 91 -3.65 9.85 0.27
C CYS A 91 -4.29 8.96 1.33
N GLU A 92 -4.90 9.57 2.35
CA GLU A 92 -5.72 8.90 3.35
C GLU A 92 -7.18 8.85 2.90
N VAL A 93 -7.85 7.75 3.21
CA VAL A 93 -9.30 7.60 3.02
C VAL A 93 -9.91 6.86 4.20
N THR A 94 -11.16 7.20 4.52
CA THR A 94 -11.95 6.48 5.53
C THR A 94 -13.16 5.86 4.86
N ASP A 95 -13.43 4.59 5.14
CA ASP A 95 -14.64 3.93 4.64
C ASP A 95 -15.89 4.31 5.46
N SER A 96 -17.05 3.81 5.04
CA SER A 96 -18.33 4.03 5.73
C SER A 96 -18.38 3.43 7.15
N HIS A 97 -17.50 2.49 7.47
CA HIS A 97 -17.40 1.83 8.77
C HIS A 97 -16.42 2.54 9.73
N GLY A 98 -15.74 3.60 9.27
CA GLY A 98 -14.77 4.34 10.06
C GLY A 98 -13.37 3.75 10.05
N ASN A 99 -13.10 2.71 9.25
CA ASN A 99 -11.74 2.24 9.03
C ASN A 99 -10.98 3.26 8.21
N LYS A 100 -9.77 3.60 8.65
CA LYS A 100 -8.88 4.50 7.93
C LYS A 100 -7.87 3.69 7.13
N TYR A 101 -7.47 4.20 5.98
CA TYR A 101 -6.50 3.60 5.08
C TYR A 101 -5.52 4.68 4.64
N ASP A 102 -4.23 4.37 4.58
CA ASP A 102 -3.19 5.29 4.13
C ASP A 102 -2.37 4.67 3.00
N LEU A 103 -2.47 5.25 1.81
CA LEU A 103 -1.72 4.83 0.62
C LEU A 103 -0.39 5.61 0.45
N SER A 104 -0.01 6.46 1.40
CA SER A 104 1.14 7.37 1.29
C SER A 104 2.45 6.66 0.99
N ASP A 105 2.68 5.47 1.56
CA ASP A 105 3.87 4.65 1.33
C ASP A 105 4.02 4.15 -0.12
N LEU A 106 2.95 4.19 -0.91
CA LEU A 106 2.99 3.90 -2.36
C LEU A 106 3.45 5.10 -3.19
N SER A 107 3.52 6.30 -2.60
CA SER A 107 3.93 7.53 -3.26
C SER A 107 5.46 7.58 -3.40
N ARG A 108 5.98 7.45 -4.63
CA ARG A 108 7.43 7.47 -4.88
C ARG A 108 7.91 8.80 -5.45
N ASP A 109 9.06 9.28 -4.96
CA ASP A 109 9.67 10.53 -5.44
C ASP A 109 10.74 10.30 -6.54
N ASN A 110 11.45 9.17 -6.50
CA ASN A 110 12.60 8.92 -7.38
C ASN A 110 12.28 8.01 -8.58
N ASP A 111 11.55 6.92 -8.34
CA ASP A 111 11.32 5.87 -9.33
C ASP A 111 9.82 5.55 -9.46
N PRO A 112 9.27 5.35 -10.67
CA PRO A 112 7.87 4.99 -10.84
C PRO A 112 7.62 3.53 -10.43
N TRP A 113 6.36 3.19 -10.19
CA TRP A 113 5.92 1.79 -10.23
C TRP A 113 5.76 1.36 -11.68
N VAL A 114 6.27 0.17 -12.01
CA VAL A 114 6.09 -0.43 -13.34
C VAL A 114 5.01 -1.49 -13.22
N ALA A 115 3.95 -1.34 -14.01
CA ALA A 115 2.85 -2.30 -13.96
C ALA A 115 3.19 -3.59 -14.73
N ILE A 116 2.67 -4.70 -14.24
CA ILE A 116 2.72 -6.01 -14.90
C ILE A 116 1.66 -6.03 -16.00
N ASP A 117 2.06 -6.36 -17.24
CA ASP A 117 1.14 -6.64 -18.35
C ASP A 117 1.36 -8.09 -18.81
N THR A 118 0.30 -8.91 -18.75
CA THR A 118 0.33 -10.32 -19.21
C THR A 118 -0.44 -10.52 -20.52
N SER A 119 -0.83 -9.44 -21.18
CA SER A 119 -1.49 -9.48 -22.49
C SER A 119 -0.50 -9.65 -23.64
N ASP A 120 -1.01 -10.01 -24.81
CA ASP A 120 -0.20 -10.12 -26.04
C ASP A 120 0.49 -8.79 -26.43
N LEU A 121 -0.01 -7.66 -25.92
CA LEU A 121 0.51 -6.33 -26.18
C LEU A 121 1.65 -5.92 -25.23
N ALA A 122 1.97 -6.72 -24.21
CA ALA A 122 3.04 -6.42 -23.24
C ALA A 122 4.42 -6.19 -23.90
N LYS A 123 4.63 -6.70 -25.12
CA LYS A 123 5.85 -6.48 -25.91
C LYS A 123 6.01 -5.05 -26.41
N THR A 124 4.90 -4.37 -26.66
CA THR A 124 4.87 -3.06 -27.30
C THR A 124 4.48 -1.97 -26.34
N ARG A 125 4.05 -2.29 -25.11
CA ARG A 125 3.67 -1.29 -24.11
C ARG A 125 4.13 -1.61 -22.70
N ASN A 126 4.54 -0.55 -22.00
CA ASN A 126 4.80 -0.56 -20.56
C ASN A 126 3.98 0.54 -19.89
N PHE A 127 3.55 0.31 -18.65
CA PHE A 127 2.82 1.29 -17.86
C PHE A 127 3.63 1.71 -16.64
N TYR A 128 3.68 3.01 -16.39
CA TYR A 128 4.32 3.65 -15.25
C TYR A 128 3.25 4.35 -14.43
N ILE A 129 3.21 4.05 -13.14
CA ILE A 129 2.19 4.53 -12.20
C ILE A 129 2.89 5.17 -11.01
N ASN A 130 2.29 6.24 -10.49
CA ASN A 130 2.55 6.73 -9.14
C ASN A 130 1.22 6.93 -8.41
N VAL A 131 1.25 6.90 -7.09
CA VAL A 131 0.06 7.03 -6.25
C VAL A 131 0.14 8.36 -5.50
N CYS A 132 -0.94 9.15 -5.51
CA CYS A 132 -1.13 10.46 -4.85
C CYS A 132 -0.11 11.58 -5.15
N LYS A 133 1.02 11.27 -5.77
CA LYS A 133 2.04 12.20 -6.25
C LYS A 133 2.23 12.07 -7.77
N PRO A 134 2.63 13.16 -8.45
CA PRO A 134 3.05 13.10 -9.84
C PRO A 134 4.11 12.03 -10.10
N LEU A 135 4.09 11.46 -11.30
CA LEU A 135 5.06 10.49 -11.76
C LEU A 135 6.48 11.11 -11.72
N PRO A 136 7.48 10.40 -11.18
CA PRO A 136 8.88 10.78 -11.33
C PRO A 136 9.24 10.87 -12.82
N ARG A 137 10.33 11.56 -13.14
CA ARG A 137 10.70 11.80 -14.54
C ARG A 137 11.03 10.48 -15.26
N VAL A 138 10.13 10.02 -16.11
CA VAL A 138 10.34 8.85 -16.98
C VAL A 138 10.69 9.29 -18.41
N LEU A 139 11.78 8.75 -18.94
CA LEU A 139 12.26 9.08 -20.29
C LEU A 139 11.24 8.65 -21.36
N GLY A 140 10.70 9.64 -22.07
CA GLY A 140 9.72 9.44 -23.15
C GLY A 140 8.27 9.67 -22.74
N CYS A 141 7.98 9.82 -21.44
CA CYS A 141 6.67 10.22 -20.95
C CYS A 141 6.45 11.73 -21.07
N PRO A 142 5.19 12.19 -21.27
CA PRO A 142 4.86 13.60 -21.17
C PRO A 142 5.18 14.15 -19.78
N GLY A 143 5.55 15.42 -19.70
CA GLY A 143 5.78 16.11 -18.43
C GLY A 143 4.47 16.67 -17.84
N GLY A 144 4.47 16.94 -16.53
CA GLY A 144 3.32 17.47 -15.80
C GLY A 144 2.98 16.61 -14.58
N ALA A 145 1.82 16.87 -13.98
CA ALA A 145 1.33 16.15 -12.81
C ALA A 145 0.72 14.77 -13.15
N LEU A 146 1.39 13.98 -14.00
CA LEU A 146 0.85 12.70 -14.48
C LEU A 146 0.72 11.73 -13.31
N GLY A 147 -0.38 11.01 -13.21
CA GLY A 147 -0.50 9.85 -12.31
C GLY A 147 -0.04 8.58 -13.01
N THR A 148 -0.36 8.46 -14.30
CA THR A 148 -0.02 7.30 -15.11
C THR A 148 0.47 7.70 -16.50
N CYS A 149 1.55 7.06 -16.94
CA CYS A 149 2.05 7.14 -18.30
C CYS A 149 2.16 5.74 -18.91
N ALA A 150 1.70 5.57 -20.14
CA ALA A 150 2.01 4.40 -20.94
C ALA A 150 3.09 4.72 -21.97
N LYS A 151 4.02 3.81 -22.20
CA LYS A 151 4.94 3.87 -23.33
C LYS A 151 4.53 2.82 -24.34
N ILE A 152 3.76 3.22 -25.35
CA ILE A 152 3.20 2.34 -26.40
C ILE A 152 4.00 2.57 -27.69
N ASP A 153 4.58 1.52 -28.25
CA ASP A 153 5.44 1.55 -29.43
C ASP A 153 6.56 2.60 -29.33
N GLY A 154 7.12 2.75 -28.12
CA GLY A 154 8.16 3.72 -27.82
C GLY A 154 7.69 5.16 -27.59
N LYS A 155 6.40 5.46 -27.84
CA LYS A 155 5.79 6.77 -27.62
C LYS A 155 5.14 6.83 -26.23
N GLY A 156 5.47 7.87 -25.45
CA GLY A 156 4.75 8.16 -24.21
C GLY A 156 3.36 8.71 -24.47
N VAL A 157 2.37 8.16 -23.77
CA VAL A 157 0.97 8.53 -23.78
C VAL A 157 0.58 8.86 -22.35
N ASN A 158 0.02 10.05 -22.14
CA ASN A 158 -0.54 10.42 -20.84
C ASN A 158 -1.86 9.67 -20.63
N LEU A 159 -1.95 8.89 -19.55
CA LEU A 159 -3.17 8.13 -19.21
C LEU A 159 -3.98 8.75 -18.07
N GLY A 160 -3.56 9.89 -17.54
CA GLY A 160 -4.31 10.63 -16.53
C GLY A 160 -3.39 11.44 -15.61
N TYR A 161 -3.93 12.53 -15.09
CA TYR A 161 -3.30 13.39 -14.08
C TYR A 161 -3.74 13.01 -12.67
N VAL A 162 -2.86 13.20 -11.69
CA VAL A 162 -3.18 13.04 -10.27
C VAL A 162 -4.10 14.20 -9.85
N GLN A 163 -5.40 13.94 -9.79
CA GLN A 163 -6.43 14.95 -9.50
C GLN A 163 -7.48 14.49 -8.49
N SER A 164 -7.56 13.19 -8.20
CA SER A 164 -8.58 12.61 -7.32
C SER A 164 -7.96 11.95 -6.11
N SER A 165 -8.57 12.14 -4.95
CA SER A 165 -8.29 11.38 -3.74
C SER A 165 -8.80 9.95 -3.85
N PRO A 166 -8.19 9.00 -3.12
CA PRO A 166 -8.67 7.63 -3.05
C PRO A 166 -10.10 7.57 -2.48
N GLN A 167 -10.85 6.55 -2.90
CA GLN A 167 -12.20 6.25 -2.46
C GLN A 167 -12.22 4.82 -1.91
N ALA A 168 -12.73 4.63 -0.70
CA ALA A 168 -12.86 3.31 -0.09
C ALA A 168 -14.25 2.72 -0.39
N GLY A 169 -14.28 1.47 -0.84
CA GLY A 169 -15.46 0.63 -0.92
C GLY A 169 -15.76 -0.02 0.44
N GLU A 170 -16.95 -0.62 0.58
CA GLU A 170 -17.38 -1.23 1.85
C GLU A 170 -16.66 -2.54 2.20
N ASP A 171 -16.06 -3.23 1.23
CA ASP A 171 -15.26 -4.44 1.45
C ASP A 171 -13.84 -4.15 1.93
N GLY A 172 -13.51 -2.88 2.16
CA GLY A 172 -12.16 -2.42 2.46
C GLY A 172 -11.23 -2.40 1.25
N SER A 173 -11.76 -2.53 0.03
CA SER A 173 -11.00 -2.21 -1.18
C SER A 173 -10.98 -0.70 -1.40
N ILE A 174 -9.90 -0.20 -2.01
CA ILE A 174 -9.71 1.23 -2.25
C ILE A 174 -9.54 1.44 -3.74
N SER A 175 -10.08 2.51 -4.29
CA SER A 175 -9.87 2.86 -5.70
C SER A 175 -9.43 4.30 -5.85
N ILE A 176 -8.61 4.58 -6.87
CA ILE A 176 -8.24 5.93 -7.25
C ILE A 176 -8.37 6.07 -8.78
N VAL A 177 -8.79 7.25 -9.22
CA VAL A 177 -9.03 7.54 -10.63
C VAL A 177 -8.19 8.74 -11.06
N TYR A 178 -7.42 8.57 -12.13
CA TYR A 178 -6.69 9.64 -12.80
C TYR A 178 -7.39 9.97 -14.11
N LEU A 179 -7.76 11.24 -14.25
CA LEU A 179 -8.57 11.72 -15.36
C LEU A 179 -7.74 12.61 -16.30
N ASN A 180 -8.35 13.02 -17.41
CA ASN A 180 -7.82 14.05 -18.30
C ASN A 180 -6.51 13.72 -19.01
N GLY A 181 -6.25 12.44 -19.34
CA GLY A 181 -5.10 12.01 -20.14
C GLY A 181 -5.10 12.53 -21.59
N ASP A 182 -4.33 11.91 -22.47
CA ASP A 182 -4.31 12.27 -23.89
C ASP A 182 -5.66 11.96 -24.57
N VAL A 183 -5.91 12.61 -25.71
CA VAL A 183 -7.16 12.44 -26.47
C VAL A 183 -7.26 10.99 -26.99
N CYS A 184 -8.39 10.36 -26.73
CA CYS A 184 -8.72 9.01 -27.13
C CYS A 184 -10.12 8.99 -27.76
N GLY A 185 -10.20 8.79 -29.08
CA GLY A 185 -11.47 8.83 -29.80
C GLY A 185 -12.23 10.15 -29.57
N HIS A 186 -13.41 10.08 -28.95
CA HIS A 186 -14.24 11.24 -28.58
C HIS A 186 -14.03 11.73 -27.14
N GLY A 187 -13.18 11.07 -26.35
CA GLY A 187 -12.90 11.40 -24.95
C GLY A 187 -11.41 11.59 -24.68
N ARG A 188 -11.03 11.46 -23.41
CA ARG A 188 -9.64 11.48 -22.95
C ARG A 188 -9.33 10.21 -22.20
N TYR A 189 -8.07 9.80 -22.20
CA TYR A 189 -7.66 8.64 -21.42
C TYR A 189 -7.88 8.88 -19.92
N SER A 190 -8.33 7.84 -19.22
CA SER A 190 -8.35 7.77 -17.76
C SER A 190 -7.63 6.52 -17.29
N THR A 191 -7.16 6.55 -16.04
CA THR A 191 -6.60 5.40 -15.35
C THR A 191 -7.36 5.16 -14.07
N ARG A 192 -7.72 3.91 -13.80
CA ARG A 192 -8.33 3.46 -12.55
C ARG A 192 -7.41 2.44 -11.91
N ILE A 193 -7.10 2.61 -10.63
CA ILE A 193 -6.30 1.66 -9.85
C ILE A 193 -7.18 1.18 -8.71
N ILE A 194 -7.36 -0.13 -8.61
CA ILE A 194 -8.12 -0.81 -7.56
C ILE A 194 -7.11 -1.49 -6.64
N PHE A 195 -6.99 -0.99 -5.41
CA PHE A 195 -6.15 -1.54 -4.37
C PHE A 195 -6.89 -2.58 -3.54
N GLN A 196 -6.20 -3.67 -3.24
CA GLN A 196 -6.70 -4.79 -2.44
C GLN A 196 -5.72 -5.07 -1.31
N CYS A 197 -6.23 -5.16 -0.07
CA CYS A 197 -5.42 -5.50 1.09
C CYS A 197 -4.78 -6.89 0.93
N ASP A 198 -3.44 -6.93 0.97
CA ASP A 198 -2.65 -8.17 0.94
C ASP A 198 -1.34 -7.96 1.73
N ASP A 199 -1.05 -8.85 2.69
CA ASP A 199 0.19 -8.82 3.48
C ASP A 199 1.46 -9.10 2.66
N SER A 200 1.30 -9.62 1.44
CA SER A 200 2.37 -9.92 0.49
C SER A 200 2.30 -8.94 -0.68
N PRO A 201 2.81 -7.70 -0.52
CA PRO A 201 2.62 -6.64 -1.49
C PRO A 201 3.23 -6.98 -2.84
N GLY A 202 2.43 -6.86 -3.89
CA GLY A 202 2.82 -7.04 -5.27
C GLY A 202 3.07 -5.70 -5.99
N SER A 203 3.17 -5.77 -7.31
CA SER A 203 3.20 -4.59 -8.19
C SER A 203 1.82 -4.34 -8.80
N PRO A 204 1.53 -3.11 -9.28
CA PRO A 204 0.28 -2.88 -9.98
C PRO A 204 0.20 -3.78 -11.21
N MET A 205 -0.95 -4.40 -11.44
CA MET A 205 -1.20 -5.27 -12.57
C MET A 205 -2.18 -4.61 -13.52
N PHE A 206 -1.83 -4.55 -14.81
CA PHE A 206 -2.78 -4.17 -15.85
C PHE A 206 -3.86 -5.23 -15.97
N ASP A 207 -5.11 -4.85 -15.70
CA ASP A 207 -6.25 -5.74 -15.83
C ASP A 207 -6.79 -5.69 -17.26
N GLN A 208 -7.38 -4.56 -17.64
CA GLN A 208 -7.99 -4.39 -18.95
C GLN A 208 -8.09 -2.92 -19.36
N GLN A 209 -8.45 -2.71 -20.62
CA GLN A 209 -8.75 -1.41 -21.16
C GLN A 209 -10.21 -1.39 -21.65
N ASN A 210 -11.02 -0.52 -21.07
CA ASN A 210 -12.43 -0.34 -21.44
C ASN A 210 -12.59 1.01 -22.14
N GLY A 211 -12.63 0.98 -23.47
CA GLY A 211 -12.63 2.19 -24.28
C GLY A 211 -11.37 3.03 -24.05
N CYS A 212 -11.54 4.18 -23.41
CA CYS A 212 -10.44 5.10 -23.07
C CYS A 212 -9.99 5.00 -21.60
N GLU A 213 -10.45 4.01 -20.84
CA GLU A 213 -10.00 3.80 -19.47
C GLU A 213 -9.07 2.58 -19.35
N TYR A 214 -7.93 2.77 -18.70
CA TYR A 214 -7.02 1.70 -18.30
C TYR A 214 -7.28 1.33 -16.84
N ILE A 215 -7.52 0.05 -16.58
CA ILE A 215 -7.83 -0.46 -15.25
C ILE A 215 -6.65 -1.29 -14.75
N PHE A 216 -6.22 -1.01 -13.53
CA PHE A 216 -5.16 -1.73 -12.83
C PHE A 216 -5.69 -2.28 -11.51
N THR A 217 -5.20 -3.45 -11.13
CA THR A 217 -5.43 -4.03 -9.80
C THR A 217 -4.11 -4.13 -9.06
N TRP A 218 -4.09 -3.76 -7.78
CA TRP A 218 -2.86 -3.71 -7.00
C TRP A 218 -3.08 -4.28 -5.61
N ARG A 219 -2.48 -5.45 -5.36
CA ARG A 219 -2.45 -6.09 -4.05
C ARG A 219 -1.30 -5.51 -3.22
N THR A 220 -1.61 -4.91 -2.09
CA THR A 220 -0.62 -4.21 -1.27
C THR A 220 -1.05 -4.15 0.20
N SER A 221 -0.08 -4.09 1.11
CA SER A 221 -0.34 -4.00 2.55
C SER A 221 -0.87 -2.64 2.98
N GLU A 222 -0.73 -1.64 2.10
CA GLU A 222 -1.11 -0.25 2.35
C GLU A 222 -2.60 -0.03 2.08
N ALA A 223 -3.24 -0.99 1.42
CA ALA A 223 -4.69 -1.02 1.25
C ALA A 223 -5.41 -1.71 2.42
N CYS A 224 -4.70 -2.09 3.47
CA CYS A 224 -5.27 -2.66 4.67
C CYS A 224 -5.66 -1.55 5.66
N PRO A 225 -6.70 -1.74 6.49
CA PRO A 225 -7.06 -0.79 7.54
C PRO A 225 -5.89 -0.45 8.46
N ILE A 226 -5.77 0.82 8.82
CA ILE A 226 -4.82 1.31 9.80
C ILE A 226 -5.25 0.81 11.18
N HIS A 227 -4.35 0.08 11.81
CA HIS A 227 -4.52 -0.39 13.17
C HIS A 227 -3.74 0.52 14.13
N ARG A 228 -4.48 1.33 14.90
CA ARG A 228 -3.91 2.13 15.98
C ARG A 228 -3.85 1.28 17.24
N VAL A 229 -2.65 1.01 17.71
CA VAL A 229 -2.44 0.19 18.92
C VAL A 229 -1.66 0.97 19.97
N GLN A 230 -2.01 0.72 21.22
CA GLN A 230 -1.35 1.32 22.38
C GLN A 230 -0.51 0.23 23.05
N GLY A 231 0.76 0.53 23.29
CA GLY A 231 1.68 -0.33 23.99
C GLY A 231 2.17 0.33 25.28
N ASP A 232 2.59 -0.49 26.24
CA ASP A 232 3.06 -0.02 27.55
C ASP A 232 4.53 -0.41 27.79
N ASN A 233 5.07 0.03 28.93
CA ASN A 233 6.47 -0.17 29.32
C ASN A 233 7.47 0.38 28.28
N CYS A 234 7.12 1.49 27.62
CA CYS A 234 7.92 2.12 26.57
C CYS A 234 8.13 1.25 25.33
N LYS A 235 7.19 0.35 25.06
CA LYS A 235 7.22 -0.54 23.91
C LYS A 235 5.86 -0.54 23.23
N VAL A 236 5.86 -0.60 21.91
CA VAL A 236 4.63 -0.78 21.13
C VAL A 236 4.87 -1.74 19.98
N GLN A 237 3.90 -2.61 19.73
CA GLN A 237 4.00 -3.62 18.69
C GLN A 237 3.31 -3.13 17.43
N ASP A 238 3.94 -3.26 16.27
CA ASP A 238 3.26 -3.15 14.98
C ASP A 238 2.36 -4.38 14.79
N PRO A 239 1.03 -4.21 14.66
CA PRO A 239 0.08 -5.31 14.48
C PRO A 239 0.33 -6.10 13.18
N ARG A 240 0.87 -5.45 12.13
CA ARG A 240 1.10 -6.06 10.82
C ARG A 240 2.31 -6.99 10.83
N SER A 241 3.47 -6.47 11.23
CA SER A 241 4.71 -7.26 11.25
C SER A 241 4.92 -8.07 12.53
N GLY A 242 4.20 -7.72 13.60
CA GLY A 242 4.46 -8.21 14.95
C GLY A 242 5.74 -7.67 15.58
N TYR A 243 6.43 -6.73 14.93
CA TYR A 243 7.67 -6.13 15.44
C TYR A 243 7.38 -5.22 16.63
N VAL A 244 8.22 -5.29 17.67
CA VAL A 244 8.09 -4.43 18.86
C VAL A 244 9.11 -3.30 18.76
N PHE A 245 8.61 -2.08 18.63
CA PHE A 245 9.41 -0.87 18.79
C PHE A 245 9.70 -0.65 20.26
N ASP A 246 10.98 -0.62 20.62
CA ASP A 246 11.45 -0.50 22.00
C ASP A 246 12.19 0.82 22.20
N MET A 247 11.51 1.78 22.85
CA MET A 247 12.04 3.11 23.12
C MET A 247 12.71 3.19 24.51
N THR A 248 12.85 2.08 25.23
CA THR A 248 13.41 2.07 26.60
C THR A 248 14.82 2.67 26.68
N SER A 249 15.60 2.60 25.59
CA SER A 249 16.93 3.21 25.50
C SER A 249 16.92 4.74 25.56
N LEU A 250 15.80 5.38 25.24
CA LEU A 250 15.60 6.82 25.41
C LEU A 250 15.21 7.20 26.84
N SER A 251 14.77 6.22 27.64
CA SER A 251 14.25 6.48 28.99
C SER A 251 15.33 6.84 29.99
N GLY A 252 14.92 7.57 31.04
CA GLY A 252 15.83 7.97 32.12
C GLY A 252 16.84 9.04 31.72
N THR A 253 16.61 9.80 30.65
CA THR A 253 17.41 10.97 30.28
C THR A 253 16.48 12.17 30.12
N ASP A 254 16.94 13.34 30.59
CA ASP A 254 16.22 14.61 30.42
C ASP A 254 16.71 15.26 29.12
N TYR A 255 15.80 15.54 28.20
CA TYR A 255 16.05 16.21 26.94
C TYR A 255 15.62 17.66 27.02
N GLU A 256 16.36 18.54 26.33
CA GLU A 256 16.12 19.98 26.32
C GLU A 256 16.04 20.47 24.88
N VAL A 257 14.96 21.20 24.55
CA VAL A 257 14.76 21.82 23.24
C VAL A 257 14.47 23.30 23.45
N ALA A 258 15.29 24.16 22.85
CA ALA A 258 15.10 25.61 22.92
C ALA A 258 14.39 26.13 21.68
N ASN A 259 13.36 26.98 21.87
CA ASN A 259 12.74 27.74 20.80
C ASN A 259 12.44 29.17 21.25
N GLY A 260 13.17 30.14 20.68
CA GLY A 260 13.08 31.54 21.05
C GLY A 260 13.42 31.78 22.52
N LYS A 261 12.44 32.24 23.30
CA LYS A 261 12.58 32.52 24.75
C LYS A 261 12.20 31.35 25.65
N TYR A 262 11.69 30.27 25.08
CA TYR A 262 11.21 29.10 25.81
C TYR A 262 12.21 27.95 25.73
N GLN A 263 12.40 27.27 26.85
CA GLN A 263 13.11 26.00 26.95
C GLN A 263 12.13 24.90 27.34
N TYR A 264 12.08 23.84 26.57
CA TYR A 264 11.22 22.69 26.82
C TYR A 264 12.07 21.55 27.34
N HIS A 265 11.73 21.03 28.52
CA HIS A 265 12.39 19.90 29.14
C HIS A 265 11.43 18.72 29.18
N PHE A 266 11.84 17.55 28.73
CA PHE A 266 11.04 16.34 28.87
C PHE A 266 11.89 15.08 29.00
N ALA A 267 11.31 14.00 29.51
CA ALA A 267 11.94 12.69 29.62
C ALA A 267 11.03 11.62 29.00
N VAL A 268 11.60 10.79 28.11
CA VAL A 268 10.84 9.74 27.40
C VAL A 268 10.54 8.58 28.36
N CYS A 269 9.28 8.13 28.42
CA CYS A 269 8.83 6.98 29.23
C CYS A 269 9.22 6.99 30.72
N GLY A 270 9.47 8.15 31.31
CA GLY A 270 9.87 8.27 32.70
C GLY A 270 9.91 9.73 33.16
N PRO A 271 9.98 9.97 34.47
CA PRO A 271 9.93 11.32 35.01
C PRO A 271 11.23 12.09 34.72
N LEU A 272 11.11 13.42 34.70
CA LEU A 272 12.26 14.33 34.70
C LEU A 272 13.13 14.10 35.95
N LYS A 273 14.44 14.01 35.76
CA LYS A 273 15.43 13.80 36.84
C LYS A 273 15.86 15.09 37.52
N LYS A 274 16.00 16.17 36.75
CA LYS A 274 16.32 17.50 37.31
C LYS A 274 15.15 18.00 38.16
N GLU A 275 15.42 18.78 39.20
CA GLU A 275 14.40 19.51 40.00
C GLU A 275 13.75 20.67 39.21
N ILE A 276 13.50 20.46 37.93
CA ILE A 276 12.81 21.39 37.04
C ILE A 276 11.34 20.98 37.08
N CYS A 277 10.48 21.90 37.53
CA CYS A 277 9.02 21.73 37.56
C CYS A 277 8.50 20.70 38.56
N THR A 278 8.83 20.91 39.84
CA THR A 278 8.33 20.11 40.96
C THR A 278 6.87 20.42 41.28
N ILE A 279 6.03 19.39 41.38
CA ILE A 279 4.66 19.48 41.91
C ILE A 279 4.73 19.82 43.40
N LYS A 280 4.03 20.88 43.85
CA LYS A 280 4.02 21.31 45.26
C LYS A 280 3.10 20.49 46.16
N ASP A 281 2.15 19.74 45.59
CA ASP A 281 1.20 18.87 46.30
C ASP A 281 1.15 17.49 45.60
N ALA A 282 2.01 16.55 46.01
CA ALA A 282 2.14 15.28 45.30
C ALA A 282 1.42 14.13 46.02
N GLY A 283 0.36 13.64 45.37
CA GLY A 283 0.10 12.20 45.31
C GLY A 283 1.16 11.49 44.42
N SER A 284 0.84 10.32 43.89
CA SER A 284 1.76 9.47 43.10
C SER A 284 2.13 9.99 41.69
N ASP A 285 1.65 11.17 41.27
CA ASP A 285 1.87 11.69 39.92
C ASP A 285 3.25 12.36 39.77
N THR A 286 3.98 12.01 38.71
CA THR A 286 5.32 12.57 38.40
C THR A 286 5.29 13.34 37.07
N VAL A 287 6.17 14.33 36.91
CA VAL A 287 6.22 15.20 35.72
C VAL A 287 7.21 14.64 34.70
N SER A 288 6.78 14.55 33.44
CA SER A 288 7.64 14.13 32.31
C SER A 288 7.89 15.23 31.30
N SER A 289 7.12 16.32 31.31
CA SER A 289 7.34 17.45 30.40
C SER A 289 7.07 18.79 31.06
N CYS A 290 7.90 19.78 30.74
CA CYS A 290 7.80 21.13 31.24
C CYS A 290 8.31 22.21 30.27
N GLN A 291 7.62 23.34 30.24
CA GLN A 291 8.06 24.57 29.57
C GLN A 291 8.66 25.55 30.59
N VAL A 292 9.81 26.13 30.27
CA VAL A 292 10.54 27.09 31.10
C VAL A 292 10.75 28.40 30.33
N GLU A 293 10.52 29.52 31.00
CA GLU A 293 10.80 30.88 30.54
C GLU A 293 11.52 31.64 31.66
N GLY A 294 12.86 31.71 31.58
CA GLY A 294 13.68 32.31 32.64
C GLY A 294 13.52 31.56 33.97
N SER A 295 12.91 32.21 34.97
CA SER A 295 12.63 31.61 36.29
C SER A 295 11.21 31.04 36.43
N SER A 296 10.34 31.27 35.44
CA SER A 296 8.97 30.76 35.42
C SER A 296 8.93 29.41 34.71
N HIS A 297 8.09 28.50 35.19
CA HIS A 297 7.88 27.21 34.56
C HIS A 297 6.40 26.82 34.54
N LYS A 298 6.05 25.92 33.62
CA LYS A 298 4.71 25.38 33.43
C LYS A 298 4.78 23.88 33.13
N ILE A 299 4.12 23.08 33.95
CA ILE A 299 3.99 21.64 33.71
C ILE A 299 3.24 21.43 32.40
N ALA A 300 3.82 20.64 31.51
CA ALA A 300 3.35 20.39 30.16
C ALA A 300 2.98 18.92 29.91
N GLY A 301 2.94 18.11 30.97
CA GLY A 301 2.43 16.75 30.93
C GLY A 301 3.00 15.85 32.04
N LEU A 302 2.17 14.93 32.54
CA LEU A 302 2.52 13.94 33.55
C LEU A 302 3.08 12.66 32.92
N THR A 303 3.82 11.89 33.69
CA THR A 303 4.49 10.68 33.24
C THR A 303 3.53 9.63 32.71
N THR A 304 3.87 9.12 31.53
CA THR A 304 3.29 7.93 30.92
C THR A 304 4.42 7.10 30.31
N GLN A 305 4.20 5.78 30.25
CA GLN A 305 5.06 4.84 29.51
C GLN A 305 4.34 4.28 28.29
N SER A 306 3.15 4.83 28.01
CA SER A 306 2.26 4.33 26.99
C SER A 306 2.61 4.97 25.65
N LEU A 307 3.06 4.14 24.71
CA LEU A 307 3.36 4.51 23.34
C LEU A 307 2.14 4.20 22.47
N THR A 308 1.84 5.08 21.53
CA THR A 308 0.87 4.84 20.48
C THR A 308 1.62 4.52 19.19
N TYR A 309 1.23 3.46 18.51
CA TYR A 309 1.59 3.19 17.12
C TYR A 309 0.39 3.49 16.24
N ASP A 310 0.59 4.31 15.23
CA ASP A 310 -0.40 4.75 14.25
C ASP A 310 0.23 4.61 12.86
N ASP A 311 0.07 3.42 12.27
CA ASP A 311 0.61 2.99 10.96
C ASP A 311 1.98 3.55 10.55
N GLY A 312 3.03 3.16 11.29
CA GLY A 312 4.41 3.58 11.01
C GLY A 312 4.83 4.85 11.76
N LEU A 313 3.89 5.61 12.31
CA LEU A 313 4.17 6.73 13.21
C LEU A 313 4.05 6.28 14.67
N ILE A 314 5.14 6.44 15.44
CA ILE A 314 5.14 6.13 16.87
C ILE A 314 5.06 7.44 17.63
N MET A 315 4.13 7.56 18.58
CA MET A 315 3.93 8.77 19.35
C MET A 315 3.81 8.48 20.83
N ILE A 316 4.28 9.42 21.65
CA ILE A 316 3.98 9.47 23.09
C ILE A 316 3.32 10.80 23.44
N ASN A 317 2.23 10.73 24.20
CA ASN A 317 1.44 11.89 24.62
C ASN A 317 1.48 12.04 26.15
N TYR A 318 2.09 13.12 26.61
CA TYR A 318 2.08 13.53 28.01
C TYR A 318 0.94 14.54 28.23
N THR A 319 -0.10 14.11 28.94
CA THR A 319 -1.30 14.91 29.20
C THR A 319 -1.37 15.38 30.66
N ARG A 320 -2.43 16.10 31.04
CA ARG A 320 -2.68 16.58 32.42
C ARG A 320 -1.64 17.59 32.94
N GLY A 321 -1.18 18.50 32.07
CA GLY A 321 -0.34 19.64 32.49
C GLY A 321 -1.14 20.79 33.10
N GLU A 322 -0.48 21.94 33.32
CA GLU A 322 -1.11 23.12 33.89
C GLU A 322 -2.11 23.78 32.93
N THR A 323 -3.19 24.33 33.47
CA THR A 323 -4.24 25.01 32.71
C THR A 323 -3.68 26.15 31.84
N CYS A 324 -4.13 26.17 30.59
CA CYS A 324 -3.82 27.14 29.55
C CYS A 324 -5.14 27.72 28.99
N HIS A 325 -5.15 29.01 28.69
CA HIS A 325 -6.34 29.73 28.18
C HIS A 325 -7.64 29.47 28.97
N LYS A 326 -7.53 29.15 30.27
CA LYS A 326 -8.62 28.84 31.23
C LYS A 326 -9.38 27.52 31.01
N ILE A 327 -9.35 26.93 29.81
CA ILE A 327 -10.15 25.73 29.47
C ILE A 327 -9.31 24.52 29.05
N TYR A 328 -8.08 24.74 28.57
CA TYR A 328 -7.21 23.67 28.10
C TYR A 328 -6.18 23.32 29.15
N GLU A 329 -5.62 22.12 29.07
CA GLU A 329 -4.48 21.70 29.88
C GLU A 329 -3.29 21.58 28.94
N ARG A 330 -2.12 22.09 29.36
CA ARG A 330 -0.90 21.91 28.57
C ARG A 330 -0.61 20.43 28.40
N SER A 331 -0.23 20.05 27.19
CA SER A 331 0.19 18.69 26.90
C SER A 331 1.41 18.70 25.98
N THR A 332 2.11 17.57 25.90
CA THR A 332 3.29 17.40 25.03
C THR A 332 3.12 16.13 24.22
N ALA A 333 3.28 16.25 22.91
CA ALA A 333 3.26 15.14 21.98
C ALA A 333 4.63 15.02 21.30
N ILE A 334 5.22 13.83 21.33
CA ILE A 334 6.50 13.54 20.67
C ILE A 334 6.25 12.49 19.60
N LEU A 335 6.52 12.86 18.35
CA LEU A 335 6.42 12.04 17.16
C LEU A 335 7.79 11.43 16.85
N PHE A 336 7.92 10.12 16.93
CA PHE A 336 9.15 9.42 16.53
C PHE A 336 9.05 9.00 15.07
N THR A 337 9.99 9.50 14.26
CA THR A 337 10.06 9.25 12.82
C THR A 337 11.31 8.44 12.50
N CYS A 338 11.21 7.51 11.56
CA CYS A 338 12.34 6.65 11.20
C CYS A 338 13.45 7.45 10.49
N ASP A 339 14.64 7.43 11.06
CA ASP A 339 15.88 7.85 10.39
C ASP A 339 17.01 6.88 10.71
N HIS A 340 17.34 6.02 9.75
CA HIS A 340 18.40 5.02 9.89
C HIS A 340 19.80 5.61 10.15
N SER A 341 20.02 6.90 9.88
CA SER A 341 21.31 7.58 10.08
C SER A 341 21.48 8.15 11.50
N LYS A 342 20.41 8.20 12.29
CA LYS A 342 20.37 8.87 13.60
C LYS A 342 20.11 7.89 14.73
N SER A 343 21.15 7.58 15.50
CA SER A 343 21.08 6.68 16.65
C SER A 343 21.65 7.36 17.90
N PRO A 344 20.83 7.83 18.86
CA PRO A 344 19.37 7.84 18.89
C PRO A 344 18.70 9.03 18.16
N GLY A 345 19.48 9.99 17.63
CA GLY A 345 18.94 11.23 17.07
C GLY A 345 18.58 12.28 18.13
N GLU A 346 17.99 13.41 17.70
CA GLU A 346 17.64 14.54 18.58
C GLU A 346 16.21 15.06 18.28
N PRO A 347 15.47 15.51 19.30
CA PRO A 347 14.13 16.06 19.13
C PRO A 347 14.16 17.51 18.62
N GLN A 348 13.17 17.85 17.79
CA GLN A 348 12.99 19.18 17.20
C GLN A 348 11.58 19.70 17.50
N PHE A 349 11.48 20.97 17.90
CA PHE A 349 10.19 21.61 18.12
C PHE A 349 9.53 21.94 16.77
N ILE A 350 8.30 21.48 16.58
CA ILE A 350 7.51 21.77 15.37
C ILE A 350 6.67 23.02 15.60
N LYS A 351 5.71 22.93 16.52
CA LYS A 351 4.73 23.98 16.78
C LYS A 351 4.03 23.77 18.13
N GLU A 352 3.40 24.85 18.60
CA GLU A 352 2.38 24.81 19.65
C GLU A 352 1.00 24.91 18.98
N THR A 353 0.08 24.03 19.36
CA THR A 353 -1.30 24.05 18.86
C THR A 353 -2.17 25.05 19.63
N THR A 354 -3.38 25.33 19.14
CA THR A 354 -4.30 26.29 19.77
C THR A 354 -4.82 25.86 21.15
N ASP A 355 -4.77 24.55 21.43
CA ASP A 355 -5.10 23.91 22.71
C ASP A 355 -3.88 23.77 23.65
N CYS A 356 -2.76 24.44 23.35
CA CYS A 356 -1.52 24.42 24.14
C CYS A 356 -0.83 23.05 24.21
N THR A 357 -0.90 22.28 23.13
CA THR A 357 -0.11 21.05 22.95
C THR A 357 1.20 21.38 22.25
N TYR A 358 2.33 21.05 22.88
CA TYR A 358 3.67 21.21 22.31
C TYR A 358 4.02 19.98 21.48
N LEU A 359 4.27 20.18 20.19
CA LEU A 359 4.56 19.10 19.25
C LEU A 359 6.07 19.05 18.93
N PHE A 360 6.67 17.88 19.15
CA PHE A 360 8.06 17.59 18.82
C PHE A 360 8.16 16.46 17.80
N GLU A 361 9.12 16.56 16.88
CA GLU A 361 9.52 15.48 15.98
C GLU A 361 10.89 14.95 16.40
N TRP A 362 11.04 13.64 16.44
CA TRP A 362 12.29 12.98 16.81
C TRP A 362 12.64 11.93 15.78
N ASN A 363 13.52 12.33 14.86
CA ASN A 363 14.10 11.45 13.86
C ASN A 363 15.08 10.48 14.53
N THR A 364 14.73 9.20 14.58
CA THR A 364 15.50 8.16 15.29
C THR A 364 15.46 6.81 14.57
N GLN A 365 16.57 6.06 14.66
CA GLN A 365 16.64 4.69 14.18
C GLN A 365 15.71 3.75 14.96
N LEU A 366 15.33 4.10 16.20
CA LEU A 366 14.45 3.28 17.04
C LEU A 366 13.00 3.22 16.51
N ALA A 367 12.61 4.20 15.70
CA ALA A 367 11.31 4.24 15.02
C ALA A 367 11.33 3.53 13.66
N CYS A 368 12.49 3.05 13.22
CA CYS A 368 12.59 2.33 11.97
C CYS A 368 12.15 0.88 12.13
N LEU A 369 11.34 0.42 11.18
CA LEU A 369 11.19 -1.01 10.98
C LEU A 369 12.58 -1.59 10.66
N PRO A 370 12.92 -2.73 11.27
CA PRO A 370 14.24 -3.31 11.10
C PRO A 370 14.51 -3.79 9.67
N PHE A 371 13.46 -3.98 8.88
CA PHE A 371 13.51 -4.64 7.58
C PHE A 371 13.33 -3.66 6.42
N LYS A 372 14.20 -3.78 5.43
CA LYS A 372 14.05 -3.19 4.09
C LYS A 372 13.14 -4.06 3.23
N ARG A 373 12.39 -3.45 2.32
CA ARG A 373 11.61 -4.10 1.26
C ARG A 373 12.00 -3.50 -0.09
N THR A 374 12.00 -4.33 -1.14
CA THR A 374 12.28 -3.93 -2.52
C THR A 374 11.20 -4.46 -3.44
N SER A 375 11.14 -3.95 -4.68
CA SER A 375 10.27 -4.55 -5.69
C SER A 375 10.60 -6.04 -5.89
N CYS A 376 9.56 -6.85 -6.03
CA CYS A 376 9.68 -8.31 -6.16
C CYS A 376 9.29 -8.82 -7.55
N THR A 377 9.13 -7.90 -8.49
CA THR A 377 8.65 -8.14 -9.84
C THR A 377 9.69 -7.68 -10.87
N PHE A 378 9.63 -8.26 -12.05
CA PHE A 378 10.51 -7.91 -13.17
C PHE A 378 9.78 -8.06 -14.50
N ASN A 379 9.98 -7.11 -15.41
CA ASN A 379 9.50 -7.19 -16.78
C ASN A 379 10.69 -7.28 -17.73
N ASP A 380 10.72 -8.27 -18.61
CA ASP A 380 11.78 -8.42 -19.61
C ASP A 380 11.48 -7.65 -20.91
N GLU A 381 12.51 -7.46 -21.73
CA GLU A 381 12.39 -6.77 -23.03
C GLU A 381 11.56 -7.58 -24.05
N LYS A 382 11.29 -8.86 -23.79
CA LYS A 382 10.50 -9.74 -24.65
C LYS A 382 9.01 -9.71 -24.30
N GLY A 383 8.59 -8.85 -23.36
CA GLY A 383 7.20 -8.69 -22.91
C GLY A 383 6.73 -9.75 -21.93
N ASN A 384 7.64 -10.49 -21.29
CA ASN A 384 7.29 -11.37 -20.18
C ASN A 384 7.40 -10.63 -18.86
N SER A 385 6.45 -10.89 -17.98
CA SER A 385 6.45 -10.39 -16.60
C SER A 385 6.71 -11.54 -15.63
N TYR A 386 7.39 -11.26 -14.53
CA TYR A 386 7.74 -12.23 -13.49
C TYR A 386 7.41 -11.66 -12.11
N ASP A 387 6.87 -12.49 -11.22
CA ASP A 387 6.54 -12.10 -9.85
C ASP A 387 7.05 -13.12 -8.82
N LEU A 388 7.97 -12.67 -7.96
CA LEU A 388 8.53 -13.45 -6.86
C LEU A 388 7.87 -13.13 -5.50
N SER A 389 6.88 -12.23 -5.46
CA SER A 389 6.17 -11.83 -4.24
C SER A 389 5.60 -13.02 -3.43
N PRO A 390 5.11 -14.12 -4.05
CA PRO A 390 4.67 -15.32 -3.31
C PRO A 390 5.77 -15.99 -2.46
N LEU A 391 7.04 -15.71 -2.73
CA LEU A 391 8.18 -16.21 -1.97
C LEU A 391 8.61 -15.27 -0.83
N SER A 392 8.05 -14.06 -0.76
CA SER A 392 8.28 -13.09 0.32
C SER A 392 7.46 -13.48 1.54
N LEU A 393 8.10 -14.03 2.57
CA LEU A 393 7.39 -14.54 3.74
C LEU A 393 7.14 -13.40 4.75
N PRO A 394 5.88 -13.15 5.16
CA PRO A 394 5.55 -12.03 6.05
C PRO A 394 6.02 -12.29 7.50
N ARG A 395 5.86 -13.52 8.00
CA ARG A 395 6.06 -13.88 9.43
C ARG A 395 7.16 -14.92 9.69
N SER A 396 7.79 -15.47 8.65
CA SER A 396 8.85 -16.47 8.78
C SER A 396 9.95 -16.29 7.72
N ASN A 397 10.99 -17.12 7.74
CA ASN A 397 12.08 -17.09 6.77
C ASN A 397 12.28 -18.47 6.14
N TRP A 398 12.80 -18.49 4.92
CA TRP A 398 13.24 -19.73 4.29
C TRP A 398 14.52 -20.21 4.95
N ALA A 399 14.50 -21.44 5.45
CA ALA A 399 15.67 -22.12 5.96
C ALA A 399 16.26 -23.04 4.88
N VAL A 400 17.57 -22.93 4.67
CA VAL A 400 18.36 -23.80 3.81
C VAL A 400 19.35 -24.55 4.70
N ASP A 401 19.29 -25.87 4.65
CA ASP A 401 20.24 -26.73 5.35
C ASP A 401 21.55 -26.84 4.55
N SER A 402 22.67 -26.99 5.26
CA SER A 402 23.98 -27.12 4.63
C SER A 402 24.12 -28.45 3.88
N GLN A 403 24.61 -28.40 2.63
CA GLN A 403 24.90 -29.60 1.83
C GLN A 403 26.14 -30.36 2.33
N THR A 404 26.95 -29.78 3.22
CA THR A 404 28.20 -30.39 3.73
C THR A 404 27.98 -31.35 4.91
N GLY A 405 26.73 -31.61 5.31
CA GLY A 405 26.41 -32.50 6.44
C GLY A 405 26.67 -31.88 7.83
N ASN A 406 27.10 -30.61 7.89
CA ASN A 406 27.20 -29.88 9.15
C ASN A 406 25.82 -29.36 9.56
N HIS A 407 25.17 -30.05 10.51
CA HIS A 407 23.86 -29.69 11.03
C HIS A 407 23.85 -28.40 11.88
N GLU A 408 25.01 -27.85 12.25
CA GLU A 408 25.11 -26.61 13.01
C GLU A 408 25.05 -25.35 12.13
N GLN A 409 25.22 -25.51 10.80
CA GLN A 409 25.15 -24.44 9.83
C GLN A 409 23.79 -24.40 9.14
N ARG A 410 23.07 -23.29 9.34
CA ARG A 410 21.78 -23.05 8.70
C ARG A 410 21.76 -21.65 8.10
N TYR A 411 21.32 -21.58 6.85
CA TYR A 411 21.15 -20.31 6.15
C TYR A 411 19.69 -19.91 6.19
N TYR A 412 19.44 -18.64 6.49
CA TYR A 412 18.12 -18.03 6.44
C TYR A 412 18.08 -17.03 5.30
N ILE A 413 16.99 -17.06 4.52
CA ILE A 413 16.76 -16.18 3.38
C ILE A 413 15.31 -15.70 3.43
N ASN A 414 15.07 -14.43 3.16
CA ASN A 414 13.78 -13.93 2.71
C ASN A 414 13.92 -13.34 1.30
N VAL A 415 12.83 -13.18 0.56
CA VAL A 415 12.84 -12.75 -0.84
C VAL A 415 12.31 -11.33 -0.93
N CYS A 416 13.08 -10.41 -1.51
CA CYS A 416 12.76 -8.98 -1.67
C CYS A 416 12.48 -8.21 -0.38
N LYS A 417 12.77 -8.79 0.78
CA LYS A 417 12.66 -8.15 2.09
C LYS A 417 13.73 -8.66 3.04
N SER A 418 13.95 -7.95 4.13
CA SER A 418 14.81 -8.44 5.21
C SER A 418 14.16 -9.59 5.98
N LEU A 419 14.98 -10.32 6.74
CA LEU A 419 14.57 -11.47 7.53
C LEU A 419 13.63 -11.05 8.65
N VAL A 420 12.62 -11.89 8.88
CA VAL A 420 11.69 -11.74 10.00
C VAL A 420 12.37 -12.24 11.27
N PRO A 421 12.46 -11.46 12.36
CA PRO A 421 12.98 -11.94 13.63
C PRO A 421 12.25 -13.21 14.08
N GLN A 422 13.00 -14.23 14.50
CA GLN A 422 12.43 -15.48 15.01
C GLN A 422 12.52 -15.52 16.53
N SER A 423 11.60 -16.23 17.19
CA SER A 423 11.62 -16.40 18.66
C SER A 423 12.87 -17.16 19.13
N GLY A 424 13.41 -16.80 20.30
CA GLY A 424 14.62 -17.38 20.89
C GLY A 424 15.88 -16.49 20.77
N SER A 425 17.07 -17.09 20.71
CA SER A 425 18.36 -16.38 20.60
C SER A 425 18.65 -15.85 19.18
N TRP A 426 17.67 -15.22 18.53
CA TRP A 426 17.84 -14.63 17.20
C TRP A 426 18.70 -13.37 17.29
N LYS A 427 19.88 -13.39 16.65
CA LYS A 427 20.86 -12.28 16.69
C LYS A 427 21.27 -11.81 15.30
N CYS A 428 20.53 -12.19 14.26
CA CYS A 428 20.85 -11.71 12.93
C CYS A 428 20.56 -10.20 12.83
N PRO A 429 21.45 -9.40 12.20
CA PRO A 429 21.19 -7.98 11.99
C PRO A 429 19.89 -7.76 11.23
N SER A 430 19.16 -6.76 11.66
CA SER A 430 17.75 -6.62 11.35
C SER A 430 17.47 -6.30 9.86
N ALA A 431 18.39 -5.57 9.23
CA ALA A 431 18.35 -5.23 7.80
C ALA A 431 18.78 -6.38 6.86
N SER A 432 19.25 -7.50 7.42
CA SER A 432 19.76 -8.62 6.62
C SER A 432 18.61 -9.35 5.93
N ALA A 433 18.68 -9.53 4.61
CA ALA A 433 17.78 -10.39 3.84
C ALA A 433 18.29 -11.84 3.77
N SER A 434 19.57 -12.06 4.06
CA SER A 434 20.17 -13.38 4.17
C SER A 434 21.15 -13.45 5.34
N CYS A 435 21.17 -14.58 6.05
CA CYS A 435 21.95 -14.75 7.27
C CYS A 435 22.43 -16.17 7.45
N LEU A 436 23.67 -16.35 7.90
CA LEU A 436 24.22 -17.64 8.31
C LEU A 436 24.15 -17.75 9.83
N LYS A 437 23.49 -18.79 10.32
CA LYS A 437 23.63 -19.27 11.70
C LYS A 437 24.65 -20.39 11.73
N ASN A 438 25.70 -20.22 12.54
CA ASN A 438 26.72 -21.23 12.80
C ASN A 438 26.84 -21.42 14.31
N GLY A 439 26.18 -22.45 14.84
CA GLY A 439 25.99 -22.61 16.29
C GLY A 439 25.20 -21.43 16.89
N GLU A 440 25.80 -20.70 17.82
CA GLU A 440 25.22 -19.49 18.46
C GLU A 440 25.56 -18.18 17.74
N GLN A 441 26.45 -18.20 16.75
CA GLN A 441 26.86 -17.01 16.00
C GLN A 441 25.96 -16.79 14.78
N TYR A 442 25.64 -15.53 14.51
CA TYR A 442 24.92 -15.09 13.33
C TYR A 442 25.81 -14.14 12.53
N VAL A 443 25.81 -14.33 11.21
CA VAL A 443 26.58 -13.52 10.27
C VAL A 443 25.64 -13.04 9.17
N SER A 444 25.54 -11.72 8.99
CA SER A 444 24.79 -11.13 7.89
C SER A 444 25.48 -11.44 6.55
N LEU A 445 24.69 -11.94 5.60
CA LEU A 445 25.16 -12.25 4.25
C LEU A 445 24.71 -11.21 3.21
N GLY A 446 23.95 -10.20 3.64
CA GLY A 446 23.51 -9.10 2.79
C GLY A 446 22.08 -8.64 3.07
N GLU A 447 21.78 -7.43 2.62
CA GLU A 447 20.52 -6.70 2.74
C GLU A 447 19.78 -6.67 1.39
N ALA A 448 18.45 -6.54 1.43
CA ALA A 448 17.62 -6.39 0.24
C ALA A 448 17.62 -4.93 -0.23
N GLU A 449 18.35 -4.64 -1.31
CA GLU A 449 18.48 -3.28 -1.86
C GLU A 449 18.04 -3.17 -3.34
N SER A 450 18.22 -4.24 -4.12
CA SER A 450 17.89 -4.25 -5.55
C SER A 450 16.74 -5.19 -5.89
N ALA A 451 15.88 -4.76 -6.82
CA ALA A 451 14.87 -5.60 -7.48
C ALA A 451 15.51 -6.76 -8.28
N PRO A 452 14.77 -7.85 -8.55
CA PRO A 452 15.28 -8.97 -9.37
C PRO A 452 15.66 -8.51 -10.78
N GLN A 453 16.67 -9.17 -11.36
CA GLN A 453 17.16 -8.91 -12.71
C GLN A 453 17.24 -10.21 -13.51
N LEU A 454 16.99 -10.17 -14.82
CA LEU A 454 17.11 -11.36 -15.67
C LEU A 454 18.53 -11.48 -16.25
N GLU A 455 19.24 -12.56 -15.90
CA GLU A 455 20.55 -12.90 -16.44
C GLU A 455 20.49 -14.27 -17.14
N ARG A 456 20.60 -14.29 -18.48
CA ARG A 456 20.62 -15.55 -19.28
C ARG A 456 19.44 -16.50 -18.97
N ASP A 457 18.20 -15.98 -19.01
CA ASP A 457 16.95 -16.70 -18.67
C ASP A 457 16.88 -17.22 -17.21
N VAL A 458 17.63 -16.64 -16.29
CA VAL A 458 17.56 -16.91 -14.85
C VAL A 458 17.33 -15.60 -14.12
N LEU A 459 16.31 -15.54 -13.27
CA LEU A 459 16.07 -14.38 -12.42
C LEU A 459 17.11 -14.39 -11.30
N VAL A 460 17.80 -13.27 -11.12
CA VAL A 460 18.88 -13.11 -10.15
C VAL A 460 18.51 -12.00 -9.19
N LEU A 461 18.50 -12.35 -7.90
CA LEU A 461 18.35 -11.40 -6.81
C LEU A 461 19.67 -11.30 -6.05
N ARG A 462 20.14 -10.07 -5.83
CA ARG A 462 21.44 -9.78 -5.22
C ARG A 462 21.24 -9.06 -3.90
N TYR A 463 21.86 -9.58 -2.85
CA TYR A 463 21.93 -8.95 -1.53
C TYR A 463 23.36 -8.52 -1.25
N THR A 464 23.51 -7.25 -0.88
CA THR A 464 24.78 -6.54 -0.69
C THR A 464 24.90 -6.04 0.74
N HIS A 465 26.02 -5.42 1.11
CA HIS A 465 26.18 -4.79 2.43
C HIS A 465 26.08 -5.74 3.65
N GLY A 466 26.43 -7.03 3.50
CA GLY A 466 26.55 -7.95 4.63
C GLY A 466 27.78 -7.68 5.51
N ASP A 467 28.03 -8.57 6.47
CA ASP A 467 29.18 -8.45 7.39
C ASP A 467 30.53 -8.54 6.65
N ARG A 468 31.59 -8.02 7.25
CA ARG A 468 32.95 -8.02 6.66
C ARG A 468 33.43 -9.44 6.37
N CYS A 469 33.91 -9.65 5.15
CA CYS A 469 34.50 -10.90 4.70
C CYS A 469 35.81 -11.20 5.46
N PRO A 470 36.31 -12.46 5.44
CA PRO A 470 37.56 -12.83 6.11
C PRO A 470 38.79 -12.03 5.64
N ASP A 471 38.74 -11.46 4.43
CA ASP A 471 39.77 -10.59 3.87
C ASP A 471 39.76 -9.15 4.45
N GLY A 472 38.73 -8.78 5.19
CA GLY A 472 38.52 -7.46 5.78
C GLY A 472 38.19 -6.33 4.79
N GLN A 473 38.23 -6.59 3.48
CA GLN A 473 38.06 -5.58 2.44
C GLN A 473 36.63 -5.55 1.90
N ARG A 474 36.07 -6.72 1.58
CA ARG A 474 34.74 -6.87 1.00
C ARG A 474 33.69 -7.09 2.09
N ASN A 475 32.45 -6.79 1.75
CA ASN A 475 31.28 -7.19 2.54
C ASN A 475 30.67 -8.45 1.94
N ARG A 476 30.07 -9.28 2.79
CA ARG A 476 29.40 -10.50 2.35
C ARG A 476 28.25 -10.17 1.42
N THR A 477 28.06 -11.06 0.44
CA THR A 477 27.00 -10.93 -0.56
C THR A 477 26.31 -12.26 -0.78
N THR A 478 25.00 -12.20 -1.02
CA THR A 478 24.18 -13.34 -1.39
C THR A 478 23.62 -13.15 -2.80
N ILE A 479 23.69 -14.19 -3.61
CA ILE A 479 23.13 -14.24 -4.97
C ILE A 479 22.12 -15.39 -5.01
N VAL A 480 20.84 -15.09 -5.17
CA VAL A 480 19.79 -16.10 -5.33
C VAL A 480 19.42 -16.18 -6.81
N ARG A 481 19.63 -17.35 -7.40
CA ARG A 481 19.32 -17.66 -8.80
C ARG A 481 18.02 -18.45 -8.86
N PHE A 482 16.96 -17.83 -9.35
CA PHE A 482 15.66 -18.42 -9.54
C PHE A 482 15.54 -18.91 -10.98
N LYS A 483 15.34 -20.22 -11.14
CA LYS A 483 15.15 -20.85 -12.44
C LYS A 483 13.75 -21.45 -12.51
N CYS A 484 13.05 -21.12 -13.58
CA CYS A 484 11.70 -21.61 -13.85
C CYS A 484 11.69 -23.14 -13.90
N ASP A 485 10.80 -23.72 -13.11
CA ASP A 485 10.46 -25.14 -13.08
C ASP A 485 8.97 -25.25 -12.69
N GLU A 486 8.10 -25.47 -13.68
CA GLU A 486 6.63 -25.46 -13.52
C GLU A 486 6.16 -26.52 -12.50
N ASP A 487 6.91 -27.61 -12.32
CA ASP A 487 6.54 -28.70 -11.40
C ASP A 487 6.94 -28.42 -9.94
N LYS A 488 7.60 -27.29 -9.64
CA LYS A 488 8.21 -26.98 -8.34
C LYS A 488 7.53 -25.82 -7.61
N VAL A 489 6.24 -25.97 -7.32
CA VAL A 489 5.45 -24.97 -6.57
C VAL A 489 5.85 -24.86 -5.09
N LYS A 490 6.17 -25.98 -4.43
CA LYS A 490 6.58 -26.03 -3.01
C LYS A 490 8.06 -26.41 -2.85
N SER A 491 8.95 -25.64 -3.46
CA SER A 491 10.39 -25.86 -3.39
C SER A 491 11.09 -24.94 -2.39
N ARG A 492 12.35 -25.25 -2.09
CA ARG A 492 13.22 -24.45 -1.21
C ARG A 492 14.52 -24.10 -1.94
N PRO A 493 15.19 -22.99 -1.58
CA PRO A 493 16.48 -22.67 -2.16
C PRO A 493 17.53 -23.70 -1.72
N THR A 494 18.52 -23.92 -2.58
CA THR A 494 19.66 -24.81 -2.32
C THR A 494 20.95 -24.03 -2.44
N LEU A 495 21.87 -24.21 -1.49
CA LEU A 495 23.20 -23.60 -1.58
C LEU A 495 24.01 -24.32 -2.67
N ILE A 496 24.58 -23.58 -3.61
CA ILE A 496 25.42 -24.12 -4.69
C ILE A 496 26.89 -23.87 -4.42
N THR A 497 27.24 -22.64 -4.03
CA THR A 497 28.63 -22.29 -3.71
C THR A 497 28.68 -21.27 -2.56
N ALA A 498 29.70 -21.40 -1.73
CA ALA A 498 30.15 -20.37 -0.80
C ALA A 498 31.62 -20.10 -1.15
N ILE A 499 31.87 -19.04 -1.91
CA ILE A 499 33.21 -18.70 -2.39
C ILE A 499 33.88 -17.83 -1.33
N GLU A 500 35.02 -18.28 -0.81
CA GLU A 500 35.86 -17.57 0.16
C GLU A 500 35.11 -17.09 1.42
N ASP A 501 34.03 -17.79 1.81
CA ASP A 501 33.12 -17.38 2.90
C ASP A 501 32.64 -15.91 2.81
N CYS A 502 32.54 -15.42 1.58
CA CYS A 502 32.25 -14.03 1.25
C CYS A 502 31.09 -13.90 0.24
N VAL A 503 31.01 -14.78 -0.75
CA VAL A 503 29.96 -14.77 -1.78
C VAL A 503 29.18 -16.07 -1.74
N TYR A 504 27.90 -15.99 -1.39
CA TYR A 504 27.02 -17.14 -1.23
C TYR A 504 26.04 -17.20 -2.40
N THR A 505 26.06 -18.28 -3.16
CA THR A 505 25.14 -18.49 -4.28
C THR A 505 24.12 -19.58 -3.94
N PHE A 506 22.85 -19.24 -4.06
CA PHE A 506 21.73 -20.17 -3.95
C PHE A 506 21.09 -20.39 -5.33
N MET A 507 20.60 -21.60 -5.58
CA MET A 507 19.75 -21.94 -6.70
C MET A 507 18.37 -22.31 -6.18
N TRP A 508 17.34 -21.76 -6.80
CA TRP A 508 15.96 -22.05 -6.49
C TRP A 508 15.22 -22.42 -7.76
N LEU A 509 14.90 -23.71 -7.89
CA LEU A 509 14.00 -24.20 -8.93
C LEU A 509 12.57 -24.00 -8.44
N THR A 510 11.80 -23.12 -9.06
CA THR A 510 10.46 -22.76 -8.59
C THR A 510 9.54 -22.35 -9.72
N ALA A 511 8.26 -22.68 -9.59
CA ALA A 511 7.23 -22.30 -10.55
C ALA A 511 7.02 -20.78 -10.60
N PHE A 512 7.26 -20.07 -9.48
CA PHE A 512 7.16 -18.60 -9.40
C PHE A 512 8.26 -17.86 -10.17
N ALA A 513 9.30 -18.56 -10.64
CA ALA A 513 10.33 -18.00 -11.51
C ALA A 513 9.95 -18.07 -12.99
N CYS A 514 8.81 -18.67 -13.31
CA CYS A 514 8.30 -18.77 -14.68
C CYS A 514 7.61 -17.47 -15.11
N PRO A 515 7.63 -17.14 -16.41
CA PRO A 515 6.84 -16.05 -16.96
C PRO A 515 5.37 -16.15 -16.54
N LEU A 516 4.81 -15.05 -16.05
CA LEU A 516 3.39 -14.95 -15.74
C LEU A 516 2.58 -15.16 -17.02
N LYS A 517 1.64 -16.09 -16.96
CA LYS A 517 0.69 -16.40 -18.03
C LYS A 517 -0.71 -16.07 -17.54
N SER A 518 -1.58 -15.64 -18.46
CA SER A 518 -3.02 -15.54 -18.20
C SER A 518 -3.73 -16.75 -18.83
N SER A 519 -4.84 -17.17 -18.24
CA SER A 519 -5.65 -18.28 -18.76
C SER A 519 -7.12 -17.90 -18.78
N LYS A 520 -7.84 -18.31 -19.83
CA LYS A 520 -9.29 -18.10 -19.98
C LYS A 520 -9.97 -19.43 -20.31
N HIS A 521 -10.95 -19.81 -19.50
CA HIS A 521 -11.59 -21.13 -19.55
C HIS A 521 -13.12 -20.95 -19.43
N GLY A 522 -13.88 -21.92 -19.94
CA GLY A 522 -15.34 -21.95 -19.85
C GLY A 522 -15.87 -22.74 -18.64
N ASP A 523 -17.17 -23.03 -18.64
CA ASP A 523 -17.85 -23.89 -17.66
C ASP A 523 -17.73 -23.45 -16.19
N CYS A 524 -17.46 -22.16 -15.95
CA CYS A 524 -17.22 -21.60 -14.61
C CYS A 524 -16.00 -22.21 -13.91
N LYS A 525 -15.01 -22.63 -14.69
CA LYS A 525 -13.74 -23.15 -14.18
C LYS A 525 -12.59 -22.43 -14.85
N VAL A 526 -11.46 -22.29 -14.17
CA VAL A 526 -10.21 -21.78 -14.74
C VAL A 526 -9.02 -22.37 -13.99
N THR A 527 -7.90 -22.59 -14.68
CA THR A 527 -6.69 -23.14 -14.05
C THR A 527 -5.64 -22.07 -13.88
N ASN A 528 -4.91 -22.04 -12.76
CA ASN A 528 -3.65 -21.32 -12.70
C ASN A 528 -2.65 -21.96 -13.71
N PRO A 529 -2.15 -21.22 -14.71
CA PRO A 529 -1.22 -21.75 -15.72
C PRO A 529 0.18 -22.05 -15.17
N VAL A 530 0.52 -21.57 -13.97
CA VAL A 530 1.81 -21.78 -13.31
C VAL A 530 1.76 -22.98 -12.36
N THR A 531 0.70 -23.10 -11.54
CA THR A 531 0.61 -24.18 -10.55
C THR A 531 -0.25 -25.37 -11.01
N GLY A 532 -1.00 -25.20 -12.09
CA GLY A 532 -1.98 -26.18 -12.57
C GLY A 532 -3.23 -26.30 -11.70
N HIS A 533 -3.37 -25.48 -10.65
CA HIS A 533 -4.52 -25.52 -9.75
C HIS A 533 -5.81 -25.16 -10.48
N LEU A 534 -6.86 -25.97 -10.34
CA LEU A 534 -8.17 -25.71 -10.96
C LEU A 534 -9.09 -24.98 -9.97
N PHE A 535 -9.46 -23.76 -10.29
CA PHE A 535 -10.53 -23.03 -9.64
C PHE A 535 -11.88 -23.42 -10.27
N ASP A 536 -12.82 -23.86 -9.43
CA ASP A 536 -14.18 -24.22 -9.85
C ASP A 536 -15.19 -23.40 -9.04
N LEU A 537 -15.85 -22.44 -9.70
CA LEU A 537 -16.80 -21.54 -9.04
C LEU A 537 -18.26 -22.00 -9.20
N ASN A 538 -18.50 -23.22 -9.72
CA ASN A 538 -19.87 -23.72 -9.92
C ASN A 538 -20.67 -23.80 -8.62
N SER A 539 -20.03 -23.99 -7.47
CA SER A 539 -20.69 -24.00 -6.15
C SER A 539 -21.24 -22.65 -5.71
N LEU A 540 -20.84 -21.55 -6.38
CA LEU A 540 -21.40 -20.22 -6.14
C LEU A 540 -22.68 -19.95 -6.94
N LYS A 541 -23.10 -20.88 -7.82
CA LYS A 541 -24.40 -20.77 -8.51
C LYS A 541 -25.53 -20.86 -7.48
N ARG A 542 -26.33 -19.81 -7.34
CA ARG A 542 -27.56 -19.81 -6.51
C ARG A 542 -28.79 -19.75 -7.40
N GLU A 543 -29.82 -20.53 -7.08
CA GLU A 543 -31.09 -20.56 -7.84
C GLU A 543 -31.72 -19.16 -7.94
N ASN A 544 -31.63 -18.39 -6.87
CA ASN A 544 -32.22 -17.04 -6.75
C ASN A 544 -31.20 -15.90 -6.95
N GLY A 545 -29.92 -16.21 -7.21
CA GLY A 545 -28.83 -15.24 -7.24
C GLY A 545 -28.52 -14.59 -5.88
N TYR A 546 -27.72 -13.54 -5.93
CA TYR A 546 -27.24 -12.69 -4.84
C TYR A 546 -27.82 -11.29 -5.00
N THR A 547 -28.09 -10.59 -3.90
CA THR A 547 -28.61 -9.23 -3.92
C THR A 547 -27.68 -8.30 -3.15
N VAL A 548 -27.31 -7.20 -3.77
CA VAL A 548 -26.48 -6.12 -3.23
C VAL A 548 -27.34 -4.86 -3.28
N TYR A 549 -27.50 -4.14 -2.17
CA TYR A 549 -28.39 -2.96 -2.09
C TYR A 549 -27.58 -1.69 -2.26
N ASP A 550 -28.08 -0.61 -2.87
CA ASP A 550 -27.35 0.66 -2.96
C ASP A 550 -27.24 1.35 -1.57
N THR A 551 -26.12 2.04 -1.27
CA THR A 551 -25.84 2.71 0.03
C THR A 551 -26.63 4.00 0.19
N VAL A 552 -26.96 4.68 -0.91
CA VAL A 552 -27.61 5.99 -0.91
C VAL A 552 -29.12 5.83 -1.08
N ASP A 553 -29.58 4.95 -1.97
CA ASP A 553 -30.99 4.56 -2.09
C ASP A 553 -31.15 3.05 -1.93
N THR A 554 -31.48 2.60 -0.72
CA THR A 554 -31.77 1.18 -0.40
C THR A 554 -32.86 0.54 -1.26
N ARG A 555 -33.59 1.31 -2.08
CA ARG A 555 -34.56 0.82 -3.06
C ARG A 555 -33.94 0.46 -4.41
N LYS A 556 -32.71 0.91 -4.69
CA LYS A 556 -31.89 0.44 -5.80
C LYS A 556 -31.11 -0.79 -5.35
N MET A 557 -31.15 -1.84 -6.15
CA MET A 557 -30.51 -3.12 -5.82
C MET A 557 -29.94 -3.79 -7.07
N PHE A 558 -28.75 -4.37 -6.92
CA PHE A 558 -28.10 -5.20 -7.92
C PHE A 558 -28.37 -6.65 -7.57
N ARG A 559 -29.02 -7.38 -8.47
CA ARG A 559 -29.22 -8.82 -8.34
C ARG A 559 -28.40 -9.55 -9.36
N LEU A 560 -27.47 -10.38 -8.92
CA LEU A 560 -26.51 -11.03 -9.80
C LEU A 560 -26.32 -12.50 -9.46
N ASN A 561 -25.84 -13.29 -10.40
CA ASN A 561 -25.54 -14.71 -10.17
C ASN A 561 -24.17 -15.04 -10.77
N ILE A 562 -23.50 -16.05 -10.24
CA ILE A 562 -22.18 -16.48 -10.73
C ILE A 562 -22.35 -17.56 -11.77
N CYS A 563 -21.81 -17.31 -12.97
CA CYS A 563 -21.81 -18.25 -14.10
C CYS A 563 -23.19 -18.81 -14.49
N SER A 564 -24.24 -18.07 -14.17
CA SER A 564 -25.63 -18.46 -14.40
C SER A 564 -26.47 -17.21 -14.61
N GLU A 565 -27.61 -17.37 -15.27
CA GLU A 565 -28.60 -16.31 -15.34
C GLU A 565 -29.25 -16.04 -13.98
N VAL A 566 -29.75 -14.83 -13.83
CA VAL A 566 -30.57 -14.40 -12.71
C VAL A 566 -32.05 -14.64 -13.07
N THR A 567 -32.73 -15.46 -12.29
CA THR A 567 -34.14 -15.82 -12.53
C THR A 567 -35.09 -14.94 -11.70
N HIS A 568 -36.28 -14.65 -12.25
CA HIS A 568 -37.40 -13.99 -11.54
C HIS A 568 -37.19 -12.52 -11.07
N VAL A 569 -36.45 -11.69 -11.82
CA VAL A 569 -36.11 -10.30 -11.39
C VAL A 569 -36.60 -9.19 -12.34
N GLY A 570 -37.30 -9.53 -13.42
CA GLY A 570 -37.86 -8.54 -14.36
C GLY A 570 -36.89 -8.01 -15.42
N CYS A 571 -35.63 -8.44 -15.39
CA CYS A 571 -34.68 -8.26 -16.49
C CYS A 571 -34.89 -9.30 -17.61
N GLU A 572 -34.30 -9.04 -18.78
CA GLU A 572 -34.31 -9.96 -19.93
C GLU A 572 -33.73 -11.34 -19.57
N LYS A 573 -34.24 -12.39 -20.21
CA LYS A 573 -33.70 -13.75 -20.05
C LYS A 573 -32.23 -13.79 -20.47
N GLY A 574 -31.40 -14.52 -19.73
CA GLY A 574 -29.95 -14.52 -19.94
C GLY A 574 -29.19 -13.36 -19.29
N ALA A 575 -29.83 -12.51 -18.49
CA ALA A 575 -29.12 -11.51 -17.69
C ALA A 575 -28.31 -12.18 -16.56
N GLY A 576 -27.03 -11.85 -16.44
CA GLY A 576 -26.15 -12.26 -15.34
C GLY A 576 -26.18 -11.29 -14.16
N VAL A 577 -26.47 -10.02 -14.43
CA VAL A 577 -26.72 -8.96 -13.45
C VAL A 577 -27.99 -8.22 -13.84
N CYS A 578 -28.86 -7.96 -12.87
CA CYS A 578 -30.08 -7.19 -13.01
C CYS A 578 -30.07 -6.03 -12.01
N ILE A 579 -30.05 -4.81 -12.52
CA ILE A 579 -30.04 -3.58 -11.75
C ILE A 579 -31.49 -3.11 -11.63
N LYS A 580 -32.02 -3.10 -10.42
CA LYS A 580 -33.40 -2.71 -10.15
C LYS A 580 -33.43 -1.38 -9.43
N ASP A 581 -34.27 -0.47 -9.92
CA ASP A 581 -34.61 0.81 -9.31
C ASP A 581 -36.14 0.87 -9.05
N ARG A 582 -36.66 1.98 -8.50
CA ARG A 582 -38.07 2.18 -8.08
C ARG A 582 -39.10 1.83 -9.15
N GLN A 583 -38.77 1.97 -10.44
CA GLN A 583 -39.70 1.77 -11.55
C GLN A 583 -39.19 0.85 -12.66
N THR A 584 -37.89 0.54 -12.70
CA THR A 584 -37.25 -0.14 -13.83
C THR A 584 -36.33 -1.26 -13.37
N ALA A 585 -36.20 -2.29 -14.19
CA ALA A 585 -35.20 -3.34 -14.06
C ALA A 585 -34.39 -3.37 -15.36
N LEU A 586 -33.09 -3.11 -15.25
CA LEU A 586 -32.17 -3.00 -16.38
C LEU A 586 -31.15 -4.14 -16.30
N SER A 587 -30.89 -4.79 -17.43
CA SER A 587 -29.81 -5.77 -17.49
C SER A 587 -28.47 -5.06 -17.35
N GLY A 588 -27.66 -5.44 -16.36
CA GLY A 588 -26.29 -4.96 -16.19
C GLY A 588 -25.27 -5.75 -17.01
N GLY A 589 -25.71 -6.80 -17.73
CA GLY A 589 -24.88 -7.63 -18.56
C GLY A 589 -25.44 -9.05 -18.72
N THR A 590 -25.12 -9.68 -19.85
CA THR A 590 -25.46 -11.07 -20.15
C THR A 590 -24.56 -12.00 -19.35
N PHE A 591 -25.11 -13.07 -18.77
CA PHE A 591 -24.29 -14.01 -18.01
C PHE A 591 -23.24 -14.68 -18.91
N SER A 592 -22.08 -14.94 -18.35
CA SER A 592 -20.97 -15.66 -18.97
C SER A 592 -20.52 -16.77 -18.03
N GLN A 593 -20.01 -17.86 -18.60
CA GLN A 593 -19.35 -18.92 -17.83
C GLN A 593 -17.84 -18.90 -18.04
N THR A 594 -17.33 -17.84 -18.69
CA THR A 594 -15.93 -17.68 -18.99
C THR A 594 -15.23 -17.02 -17.83
N LEU A 595 -14.35 -17.76 -17.17
CA LEU A 595 -13.47 -17.24 -16.13
C LEU A 595 -12.09 -16.94 -16.71
N SER A 596 -11.46 -15.91 -16.20
CA SER A 596 -10.06 -15.61 -16.47
C SER A 596 -9.25 -15.59 -15.19
N TYR A 597 -8.01 -16.09 -15.25
CA TYR A 597 -7.07 -16.06 -14.13
C TYR A 597 -5.83 -15.26 -14.54
N ARG A 598 -5.42 -14.35 -13.67
CA ARG A 598 -4.23 -13.50 -13.81
C ARG A 598 -3.65 -13.25 -12.42
N ASP A 599 -2.44 -13.73 -12.17
CA ASP A 599 -1.69 -13.56 -10.91
C ASP A 599 -2.56 -13.53 -9.64
N GLN A 600 -3.04 -14.70 -9.25
CA GLN A 600 -3.84 -14.91 -8.03
C GLN A 600 -5.23 -14.24 -8.03
N VAL A 601 -5.63 -13.55 -9.11
CA VAL A 601 -6.97 -13.00 -9.29
C VAL A 601 -7.75 -13.85 -10.29
N VAL A 602 -8.95 -14.29 -9.88
CA VAL A 602 -9.94 -14.91 -10.77
C VAL A 602 -11.03 -13.88 -11.07
N GLN A 603 -11.26 -13.61 -12.36
CA GLN A 603 -12.18 -12.59 -12.84
C GLN A 603 -13.29 -13.20 -13.70
N LEU A 604 -14.51 -12.71 -13.49
CA LEU A 604 -15.70 -13.00 -14.26
C LEU A 604 -16.28 -11.69 -14.82
N THR A 605 -16.40 -11.60 -16.15
CA THR A 605 -16.89 -10.39 -16.81
C THR A 605 -18.24 -10.66 -17.47
N TYR A 606 -19.22 -9.79 -17.21
CA TYR A 606 -20.51 -9.76 -17.89
C TYR A 606 -20.60 -8.50 -18.75
N GLU A 607 -20.95 -8.68 -20.02
CA GLU A 607 -20.99 -7.63 -21.04
C GLU A 607 -22.38 -7.54 -21.66
N ASN A 608 -22.62 -6.52 -22.49
CA ASN A 608 -23.89 -6.30 -23.19
C ASN A 608 -25.08 -5.97 -22.25
N GLY A 609 -24.87 -5.04 -21.32
CA GLY A 609 -25.92 -4.44 -20.50
C GLY A 609 -26.64 -3.25 -21.17
N PHE A 610 -27.67 -2.72 -20.52
CA PHE A 610 -28.37 -1.50 -20.95
C PHE A 610 -27.55 -0.23 -20.69
N VAL A 611 -27.70 0.78 -21.55
CA VAL A 611 -27.07 2.10 -21.41
C VAL A 611 -27.74 2.89 -20.28
N CYS A 612 -26.95 3.40 -19.34
CA CYS A 612 -27.43 4.05 -18.12
C CYS A 612 -27.71 5.54 -18.28
N LYS A 613 -28.55 6.03 -17.36
CA LYS A 613 -28.51 7.38 -16.83
C LYS A 613 -28.12 7.22 -15.34
N SER A 614 -27.09 7.95 -14.88
CA SER A 614 -26.40 7.88 -13.56
C SER A 614 -27.36 7.84 -12.34
N GLN A 615 -27.08 7.40 -11.10
CA GLN A 615 -25.88 7.34 -10.22
C GLN A 615 -25.93 6.07 -9.30
N ALA A 616 -24.84 5.54 -8.72
CA ALA A 616 -24.88 4.52 -7.60
C ALA A 616 -23.54 4.06 -6.96
N MET A 617 -23.56 3.82 -5.64
CA MET A 617 -22.60 3.05 -4.80
C MET A 617 -23.41 2.13 -3.85
N ALA A 618 -22.90 0.97 -3.38
CA ALA A 618 -23.75 -0.09 -2.77
C ALA A 618 -23.25 -0.78 -1.47
N MET A 619 -24.21 -1.18 -0.63
CA MET A 619 -24.18 -1.95 0.63
C MET A 619 -24.04 -3.46 0.44
N ALA A 620 -23.36 -4.12 1.39
CA ALA A 620 -23.19 -5.58 1.43
C ALA A 620 -24.04 -6.35 2.48
N GLY A 621 -24.30 -7.61 2.11
CA GLY A 621 -24.56 -8.78 2.97
C GLY A 621 -23.71 -9.97 2.43
N ASP A 622 -23.94 -11.22 2.87
CA ASP A 622 -23.16 -12.41 2.44
C ASP A 622 -23.19 -12.62 0.90
N GLY A 623 -22.15 -12.17 0.18
CA GLY A 623 -22.12 -12.15 -1.29
C GLY A 623 -21.11 -11.17 -1.92
N PRO A 624 -21.24 -10.90 -3.24
CA PRO A 624 -20.42 -9.93 -3.96
C PRO A 624 -20.63 -8.51 -3.43
N VAL A 625 -19.57 -7.72 -3.36
CA VAL A 625 -19.59 -6.33 -2.89
C VAL A 625 -19.31 -5.38 -4.07
N LEU A 626 -20.07 -4.29 -4.19
CA LEU A 626 -19.80 -3.27 -5.20
C LEU A 626 -18.65 -2.38 -4.70
N VAL A 627 -17.52 -2.47 -5.36
CA VAL A 627 -16.31 -1.68 -5.05
C VAL A 627 -16.45 -0.26 -5.57
N ASP A 628 -16.94 -0.14 -6.81
CA ASP A 628 -17.06 1.15 -7.49
C ASP A 628 -18.01 1.08 -8.69
N THR A 629 -18.53 2.24 -9.11
CA THR A 629 -19.32 2.41 -10.32
C THR A 629 -18.76 3.55 -11.17
N ASP A 630 -18.44 3.25 -12.43
CA ASP A 630 -18.27 4.27 -13.45
C ASP A 630 -19.64 4.59 -14.08
N GLU A 631 -20.23 5.70 -13.65
CA GLU A 631 -21.57 6.12 -14.06
C GLU A 631 -21.61 6.66 -15.50
N GLU A 632 -20.51 7.21 -15.99
CA GLU A 632 -20.41 7.71 -17.37
C GLU A 632 -20.28 6.55 -18.36
N LYS A 633 -19.54 5.51 -17.99
CA LYS A 633 -19.27 4.35 -18.84
C LYS A 633 -20.18 3.16 -18.57
N CYS A 634 -21.05 3.22 -17.56
CA CYS A 634 -21.94 2.12 -17.17
C CYS A 634 -21.24 0.83 -16.74
N ILE A 635 -20.17 0.96 -15.97
CA ILE A 635 -19.39 -0.18 -15.50
C ILE A 635 -19.50 -0.26 -13.99
N HIS A 636 -19.83 -1.46 -13.49
CA HIS A 636 -19.93 -1.73 -12.06
C HIS A 636 -18.86 -2.77 -11.69
N PHE A 637 -18.00 -2.43 -10.73
CA PHE A 637 -16.93 -3.30 -10.26
C PHE A 637 -17.38 -4.02 -9.00
N PHE A 638 -17.43 -5.34 -9.05
CA PHE A 638 -17.76 -6.17 -7.89
C PHE A 638 -16.53 -6.95 -7.42
N SER A 639 -16.29 -6.95 -6.12
CA SER A 639 -15.31 -7.79 -5.43
C SER A 639 -16.01 -8.95 -4.74
N TRP A 640 -15.31 -10.08 -4.63
CA TRP A 640 -15.83 -11.25 -3.94
C TRP A 640 -14.72 -12.01 -3.24
N HIS A 641 -14.76 -12.00 -1.91
CA HIS A 641 -13.87 -12.79 -1.08
C HIS A 641 -14.46 -14.20 -0.87
N THR A 642 -13.81 -15.23 -1.41
CA THR A 642 -14.26 -16.62 -1.28
C THR A 642 -13.08 -17.59 -1.15
N PRO A 643 -13.16 -18.62 -0.30
CA PRO A 643 -12.09 -19.64 -0.19
C PRO A 643 -11.94 -20.49 -1.46
N LEU A 644 -12.89 -20.42 -2.41
CA LEU A 644 -12.84 -21.14 -3.67
C LEU A 644 -11.77 -20.61 -4.64
N VAL A 645 -11.32 -19.38 -4.44
CA VAL A 645 -10.22 -18.78 -5.23
C VAL A 645 -8.86 -18.88 -4.53
N CYS A 646 -8.77 -19.58 -3.40
CA CYS A 646 -7.52 -19.86 -2.71
C CYS A 646 -6.91 -21.21 -3.18
N GLU A 647 -5.66 -21.20 -3.63
CA GLU A 647 -4.97 -22.44 -4.08
C GLU A 647 -4.68 -23.43 -2.96
N GLN A 648 -4.52 -22.92 -1.73
CA GLN A 648 -4.39 -23.74 -0.53
C GLN A 648 -5.62 -23.55 0.35
N GLN A 649 -6.59 -24.44 0.18
CA GLN A 649 -7.69 -24.55 1.14
C GLN A 649 -7.19 -25.22 2.42
N VAL A 650 -7.49 -24.60 3.55
CA VAL A 650 -7.23 -25.22 4.85
C VAL A 650 -8.12 -26.44 4.99
N LYS A 651 -7.52 -27.64 4.99
CA LYS A 651 -8.26 -28.89 5.11
C LYS A 651 -8.84 -28.99 6.53
N CYS A 652 -10.14 -29.19 6.63
CA CYS A 652 -10.83 -29.41 7.91
C CYS A 652 -10.78 -30.87 8.38
N SER A 653 -9.66 -31.55 8.11
CA SER A 653 -9.48 -32.96 8.48
C SER A 653 -8.03 -33.24 8.82
N ILE A 654 -7.82 -34.16 9.75
CA ILE A 654 -6.51 -34.58 10.22
C ILE A 654 -6.37 -36.10 10.20
N SER A 655 -5.20 -36.59 9.80
CA SER A 655 -4.87 -38.01 9.80
C SER A 655 -3.95 -38.37 10.97
N ASN A 656 -4.34 -39.35 11.78
CA ASN A 656 -3.56 -39.90 12.89
C ASN A 656 -2.78 -41.18 12.48
N GLY A 657 -2.30 -41.24 11.22
CA GLY A 657 -1.57 -42.39 10.69
C GLY A 657 -2.41 -43.63 10.33
N THR A 658 -3.51 -43.92 11.03
CA THR A 658 -4.44 -45.05 10.72
C THR A 658 -5.90 -44.65 10.51
N SER A 659 -6.32 -43.49 11.02
CA SER A 659 -7.69 -42.96 10.90
C SER A 659 -7.68 -41.49 10.51
N ILE A 660 -8.74 -41.03 9.85
CA ILE A 660 -8.98 -39.62 9.49
C ILE A 660 -10.07 -39.09 10.41
N ILE A 661 -9.77 -38.03 11.14
CA ILE A 661 -10.73 -37.26 11.92
C ILE A 661 -11.14 -36.08 11.04
N ASP A 662 -12.39 -36.09 10.58
CA ASP A 662 -12.94 -35.06 9.71
C ASP A 662 -13.85 -34.13 10.52
N LEU A 663 -13.46 -32.86 10.62
CA LEU A 663 -14.21 -31.81 11.31
C LEU A 663 -15.14 -31.05 10.35
N THR A 664 -15.19 -31.41 9.06
CA THR A 664 -15.99 -30.71 8.05
C THR A 664 -17.48 -30.64 8.41
N SER A 665 -18.02 -31.60 9.16
CA SER A 665 -19.41 -31.58 9.63
C SER A 665 -19.71 -30.49 10.67
N LEU A 666 -18.68 -29.95 11.32
CA LEU A 666 -18.78 -28.87 12.30
C LEU A 666 -18.67 -27.49 11.65
N VAL A 667 -18.48 -27.43 10.33
CA VAL A 667 -18.43 -26.16 9.61
C VAL A 667 -19.86 -25.64 9.41
N HIS A 668 -20.20 -24.48 9.99
CA HIS A 668 -21.46 -23.82 9.67
C HIS A 668 -21.35 -23.06 8.35
N LYS A 669 -22.16 -23.45 7.36
CA LYS A 669 -22.16 -22.85 6.01
C LYS A 669 -23.00 -21.58 5.86
N THR A 670 -23.91 -21.32 6.81
CA THR A 670 -24.85 -20.19 6.80
C THR A 670 -25.18 -19.70 8.21
N GLY A 671 -24.25 -19.87 9.16
CA GLY A 671 -24.46 -19.55 10.58
C GLY A 671 -23.16 -19.55 11.38
N TYR A 672 -23.26 -19.67 12.70
CA TYR A 672 -22.12 -19.60 13.62
C TYR A 672 -22.44 -20.37 14.90
N TYR A 673 -21.41 -20.77 15.64
CA TYR A 673 -21.55 -21.18 17.04
C TYR A 673 -21.43 -19.96 17.94
N THR A 674 -22.15 -19.97 19.07
CA THR A 674 -21.95 -19.01 20.16
C THR A 674 -21.23 -19.70 21.32
N ALA A 675 -20.33 -18.99 21.98
CA ALA A 675 -19.67 -19.44 23.20
C ALA A 675 -19.83 -18.36 24.29
N THR A 676 -19.86 -18.79 25.54
CA THR A 676 -19.98 -17.92 26.72
C THR A 676 -18.70 -18.04 27.55
N ASP A 677 -18.23 -16.91 28.07
CA ASP A 677 -17.12 -16.89 29.02
C ASP A 677 -17.63 -17.35 30.41
N GLU A 678 -17.09 -18.45 30.94
CA GLU A 678 -17.49 -19.00 32.24
C GLU A 678 -16.83 -18.25 33.43
N ASP A 679 -15.85 -17.38 33.18
CA ASP A 679 -15.03 -16.72 34.21
C ASP A 679 -15.43 -15.24 34.48
N VAL A 680 -16.49 -14.72 33.83
CA VAL A 680 -16.95 -13.32 33.94
C VAL A 680 -18.39 -13.23 34.48
N ASP A 681 -18.67 -12.28 35.38
CA ASP A 681 -20.03 -12.02 35.88
C ASP A 681 -21.00 -11.77 34.70
N LEU A 682 -22.13 -12.50 34.67
CA LEU A 682 -23.13 -12.56 33.58
C LEU A 682 -23.68 -11.22 33.07
N ASP A 683 -23.45 -10.13 33.81
CA ASP A 683 -23.99 -8.81 33.49
C ASP A 683 -23.06 -7.99 32.56
N HIS A 684 -21.82 -8.43 32.26
CA HIS A 684 -20.89 -7.72 31.34
C HIS A 684 -20.00 -8.68 30.49
N SER A 685 -20.43 -9.92 30.21
CA SER A 685 -19.61 -10.87 29.45
C SER A 685 -19.67 -10.59 27.93
N PRO A 686 -18.53 -10.56 27.21
CA PRO A 686 -18.53 -10.41 25.76
C PRO A 686 -19.13 -11.64 25.06
N ASP A 687 -19.80 -11.43 23.94
CA ASP A 687 -20.36 -12.51 23.12
C ASP A 687 -19.28 -13.07 22.18
N PHE A 688 -19.14 -14.40 22.14
CA PHE A 688 -18.18 -15.06 21.26
C PHE A 688 -18.88 -15.80 20.13
N TYR A 689 -18.42 -15.55 18.91
CA TYR A 689 -18.93 -16.18 17.70
C TYR A 689 -17.82 -16.98 17.03
N ILE A 690 -18.07 -18.26 16.73
CA ILE A 690 -17.06 -19.21 16.23
C ILE A 690 -17.56 -19.91 14.96
N ASN A 691 -16.69 -20.04 13.96
CA ASN A 691 -16.83 -21.02 12.90
C ASN A 691 -15.56 -21.87 12.79
N ILE A 692 -15.71 -23.12 12.36
CA ILE A 692 -14.64 -24.12 12.36
C ILE A 692 -14.15 -24.29 10.93
N CYS A 693 -12.84 -24.16 10.69
CA CYS A 693 -12.17 -24.31 9.39
C CYS A 693 -12.68 -23.43 8.22
N GLN A 694 -13.70 -22.59 8.43
CA GLN A 694 -14.06 -21.47 7.56
C GLN A 694 -14.24 -20.17 8.37
N PRO A 695 -14.06 -19.00 7.74
CA PRO A 695 -14.45 -17.73 8.35
C PRO A 695 -15.92 -17.74 8.81
N LEU A 696 -16.24 -16.88 9.77
CA LEU A 696 -17.60 -16.62 10.23
C LEU A 696 -18.47 -16.16 9.07
N ASN A 697 -19.70 -16.68 9.06
CA ASN A 697 -20.74 -16.09 8.24
C ASN A 697 -21.19 -14.77 8.89
N PRO A 698 -21.70 -13.80 8.12
CA PRO A 698 -22.17 -12.53 8.67
C PRO A 698 -23.19 -12.73 9.79
N ILE A 699 -23.02 -11.98 10.87
CA ILE A 699 -23.80 -12.09 12.09
C ILE A 699 -24.73 -10.88 12.14
N PRO A 700 -26.07 -11.06 12.19
CA PRO A 700 -27.00 -9.94 12.24
C PRO A 700 -26.72 -9.03 13.44
N GLY A 701 -26.35 -7.78 13.19
CA GLY A 701 -26.09 -6.79 14.25
C GLY A 701 -24.67 -6.79 14.81
N VAL A 702 -23.78 -7.69 14.37
CA VAL A 702 -22.40 -7.80 14.86
C VAL A 702 -21.41 -7.72 13.69
N ALA A 703 -20.57 -6.68 13.69
CA ALA A 703 -19.64 -6.34 12.61
C ALA A 703 -18.24 -6.96 12.81
N CYS A 704 -18.16 -8.28 12.78
CA CYS A 704 -16.87 -8.98 12.86
C CYS A 704 -16.00 -8.71 11.62
N PRO A 705 -14.67 -8.49 11.76
CA PRO A 705 -13.79 -8.23 10.63
C PRO A 705 -13.84 -9.34 9.55
N PRO A 706 -13.72 -9.02 8.25
CA PRO A 706 -13.77 -10.01 7.18
C PRO A 706 -12.67 -11.08 7.31
N GLY A 707 -13.01 -12.34 7.09
CA GLY A 707 -12.05 -13.46 7.20
C GLY A 707 -11.82 -13.97 8.63
N THR A 708 -12.43 -13.35 9.64
CA THR A 708 -12.44 -13.78 11.05
C THR A 708 -13.09 -15.15 11.19
N ALA A 709 -12.44 -16.09 11.88
CA ALA A 709 -13.02 -17.39 12.23
C ALA A 709 -13.64 -17.39 13.63
N VAL A 710 -13.09 -16.57 14.53
CA VAL A 710 -13.59 -16.36 15.88
C VAL A 710 -13.59 -14.87 16.20
N CYS A 711 -14.77 -14.37 16.55
CA CYS A 711 -15.03 -12.96 16.81
C CYS A 711 -15.53 -12.79 18.24
N MET A 712 -15.00 -11.79 18.94
CA MET A 712 -15.44 -11.37 20.26
C MET A 712 -16.17 -10.03 20.13
N ASP A 713 -17.40 -9.95 20.61
CA ASP A 713 -18.22 -8.75 20.60
C ASP A 713 -18.40 -8.22 22.03
N PRO A 714 -17.64 -7.18 22.44
CA PRO A 714 -17.75 -6.60 23.79
C PRO A 714 -18.96 -5.67 23.92
N GLU A 715 -19.51 -5.54 25.13
CA GLU A 715 -20.64 -4.64 25.41
C GLU A 715 -20.31 -3.16 25.14
N ASP A 716 -19.05 -2.76 25.40
CA ASP A 716 -18.49 -1.43 25.11
C ASP A 716 -17.30 -1.55 24.13
N GLY A 717 -17.56 -1.49 22.82
CA GLY A 717 -16.51 -1.43 21.80
C GLY A 717 -16.91 -2.05 20.46
N PRO A 718 -16.08 -1.93 19.41
CA PRO A 718 -16.30 -2.65 18.16
C PRO A 718 -15.95 -4.15 18.32
N PRO A 719 -16.61 -5.05 17.56
CA PRO A 719 -16.26 -6.47 17.52
C PRO A 719 -14.80 -6.69 17.10
N VAL A 720 -14.12 -7.60 17.78
CA VAL A 720 -12.69 -7.88 17.63
C VAL A 720 -12.47 -9.24 16.98
N ASP A 721 -11.60 -9.29 15.97
CA ASP A 721 -11.08 -10.56 15.45
C ASP A 721 -10.11 -11.17 16.45
N ILE A 722 -10.46 -12.33 16.99
CA ILE A 722 -9.62 -13.03 17.95
C ILE A 722 -9.04 -14.33 17.37
N GLY A 723 -9.27 -14.60 16.09
CA GLY A 723 -8.72 -15.79 15.45
C GLY A 723 -9.20 -16.00 14.02
N ARG A 724 -8.26 -16.19 13.10
CA ARG A 724 -8.48 -16.67 11.72
C ARG A 724 -7.94 -18.08 11.53
N ILE A 725 -8.49 -18.76 10.53
CA ILE A 725 -8.05 -20.11 10.14
C ILE A 725 -6.90 -19.99 9.15
N THR A 726 -5.69 -20.33 9.60
CA THR A 726 -4.48 -20.31 8.76
C THR A 726 -3.83 -21.67 8.60
N PHE A 727 -4.11 -22.62 9.50
CA PHE A 727 -3.56 -23.97 9.48
C PHE A 727 -4.66 -25.02 9.64
N PRO A 728 -4.50 -26.22 9.06
CA PRO A 728 -5.41 -27.32 9.33
C PRO A 728 -5.35 -27.71 10.82
N PRO A 729 -6.41 -28.33 11.38
CA PRO A 729 -6.41 -28.88 12.73
C PRO A 729 -5.19 -29.77 12.95
N GLN A 730 -4.60 -29.75 14.16
CA GLN A 730 -3.42 -30.52 14.53
C GLN A 730 -3.73 -31.45 15.69
N ILE A 731 -3.12 -32.64 15.73
CA ILE A 731 -3.22 -33.54 16.89
C ILE A 731 -2.13 -33.14 17.86
N ASN A 732 -2.53 -32.83 19.09
CA ASN A 732 -1.61 -32.67 20.18
C ASN A 732 -1.37 -34.02 20.86
N ASN A 733 -0.30 -34.71 20.44
CA ASN A 733 0.08 -36.03 20.95
C ASN A 733 0.37 -36.07 22.46
N ALA A 734 0.57 -34.92 23.12
CA ALA A 734 0.81 -34.86 24.56
C ALA A 734 -0.47 -35.01 25.40
N ILE A 735 -1.63 -34.66 24.84
CA ILE A 735 -2.93 -34.66 25.54
C ILE A 735 -4.01 -35.47 24.81
N ASP A 736 -3.68 -36.09 23.66
CA ASP A 736 -4.59 -36.89 22.81
C ASP A 736 -5.84 -36.13 22.34
N GLU A 737 -5.68 -34.83 22.06
CA GLU A 737 -6.75 -33.95 21.59
C GLU A 737 -6.45 -33.34 20.21
N VAL A 738 -7.53 -33.04 19.46
CA VAL A 738 -7.45 -32.27 18.22
C VAL A 738 -7.52 -30.79 18.56
N VAL A 739 -6.45 -30.07 18.27
CA VAL A 739 -6.33 -28.63 18.51
C VAL A 739 -6.38 -27.89 17.19
N HIS A 740 -7.35 -27.00 17.03
CA HIS A 740 -7.34 -26.04 15.95
C HIS A 740 -6.73 -24.74 16.44
N ARG A 741 -5.46 -24.51 16.11
CA ARG A 741 -4.82 -23.22 16.42
C ARG A 741 -5.33 -22.18 15.44
N LEU A 742 -5.92 -21.13 15.98
CA LEU A 742 -6.34 -19.96 15.24
C LEU A 742 -5.28 -18.89 15.39
N GLN A 743 -5.09 -18.14 14.33
CA GLN A 743 -4.13 -17.04 14.31
C GLN A 743 -4.89 -15.76 14.54
N GLN A 744 -4.71 -15.16 15.71
CA GLN A 744 -5.27 -13.85 16.01
C GLN A 744 -4.65 -12.81 15.08
N HIS A 745 -5.49 -12.08 14.35
CA HIS A 745 -5.11 -10.82 13.73
C HIS A 745 -5.31 -9.77 14.82
N HIS A 746 -4.22 -9.39 15.49
CA HIS A 746 -4.24 -8.22 16.36
C HIS A 746 -4.16 -6.96 15.51
#